data_AF-A0A0W0TRP0-F1
#
_entry.id   AF-A0A0W0TRP0-F1
#
_cell.length_a   1.000
_cell.length_b   1.000
_cell.length_c   1.000
_cell.angle_alpha   90.00
_cell.angle_beta   90.00
_cell.angle_gamma   90.00
#
_symmetry.space_group_name_H-M   'P 1'
#
loop_
_entity.id
_entity.type
_entity.pdbx_description
1 polymer ?
#
loop_
_entity_poly.entity_id
_entity_poly.type
_entity_poly.pdbx_seq_one_letter_code
_entity_poly.pdbx_strand_id
1 'polypeptide(L)'
;MNKELIAQIGKIDFHKIKEGKSIHGLILDYQFEKAFYLACLHCTLDSHETLKFIKILILHQRELGIDLNLKKHPYSALRLAADNGNVNLYYELASAGAEDSEAERILGFKRRKAIASVEPYYCPEFLQGYTSLQGQDIDKFSTDAQRVIYILKLIDFLMKYHASESRFKKRPKHLSPLELQTINDKQDEQNRVLMHKLCEIIQKLSPEIRKKFDKSFESSALSWFSFEHLGGIMIEPSMQKAAMIQFSLEAIVGSDEEGANQLFASAMHFMAEVGDLQLTIPQAVLSIIEQDLPALRRFFLEMANALMTEKPWVALKLELPASQCLITYVNDIQNLIKLVNLTYNTNARIKIPVWPNPESPHFELVDLRSSFDVSKKLEMHAALRRLQILGELITGKNFSKFIIDLDPSTDWRAFIVIRDAITHQDERDLKYRMGQFLSDRVWLQQVFAKDLFEFGKKLNHLLLAREKTLGQYNYDPALYWQHRLKQEAIAVKQGNSNNNNPGKQEMDAATSSNAPKQALSADENEFIKCLITFKAPNEVIDLCVKLFSGQIETVSKLEKGAILKCLPRKELGDKYKTLGATLDKAIAKPALSLAERGQKRVEEKLASEKKEAEREARFKGLEGIRKLAKYLLEPVKKDQLLNPLKRIEAALESLSDIEEFLIKDGYWIPSLFLNTAAEWDSFHQRDGGMTLAARLVKSPSLNDALEYNIGQILQHLETIKTYKGLASCPLIANHYADLRSFRNYLEHGNPLVDNQNEIYQQQDYREKQTAEMAIRLLLELKPFLNQERIRIETERANAKDWHPGSLVTPKEDEEWTKVCGHGALFFSGSVSGSKKQNNKLSRMELPGDGPSRRSTN
;
A
#
# COMPACT_ATOMS: atom_id res chain seq x y z
N MET A 1 5.05 -35.33 25.14
CA MET A 1 4.50 -34.02 25.52
C MET A 1 5.43 -32.95 25.00
N ASN A 2 4.92 -31.98 24.25
CA ASN A 2 5.73 -30.99 23.57
C ASN A 2 6.54 -30.17 24.59
N LYS A 3 7.88 -30.19 24.53
CA LYS A 3 8.75 -29.46 25.49
C LYS A 3 8.40 -27.98 25.57
N GLU A 4 7.87 -27.45 24.47
CA GLU A 4 7.45 -26.07 24.33
C GLU A 4 6.20 -25.73 25.14
N LEU A 5 5.18 -26.58 25.16
CA LEU A 5 3.98 -26.37 25.98
C LEU A 5 4.34 -26.29 27.48
N ILE A 6 5.24 -27.17 27.94
CA ILE A 6 5.75 -27.14 29.32
C ILE A 6 6.50 -25.82 29.57
N ALA A 7 7.29 -25.35 28.62
CA ALA A 7 8.01 -24.08 28.74
C ALA A 7 7.05 -22.88 28.75
N GLN A 8 5.98 -22.88 27.94
CA GLN A 8 4.97 -21.83 27.93
C GLN A 8 4.17 -21.82 29.24
N ILE A 9 3.72 -22.99 29.72
CA ILE A 9 3.05 -23.12 31.02
C ILE A 9 4.00 -22.73 32.17
N GLY A 10 5.29 -23.04 32.07
CA GLY A 10 6.30 -22.65 33.06
C GLY A 10 6.51 -21.13 33.17
N LYS A 11 6.06 -20.34 32.19
CA LYS A 11 6.06 -18.87 32.25
C LYS A 11 4.80 -18.30 32.93
N ILE A 12 3.83 -19.14 33.30
CA ILE A 12 2.62 -18.72 34.00
C ILE A 12 2.90 -18.57 35.48
N ASP A 13 2.53 -17.40 36.02
CA ASP A 13 2.67 -17.11 37.45
C ASP A 13 1.48 -17.69 38.23
N PHE A 14 1.55 -18.99 38.56
CA PHE A 14 0.49 -19.68 39.31
C PHE A 14 0.20 -19.09 40.69
N HIS A 15 1.04 -18.20 41.24
CA HIS A 15 0.73 -17.49 42.47
C HIS A 15 -0.35 -16.42 42.29
N LYS A 16 -0.55 -15.93 41.07
CA LYS A 16 -1.60 -14.97 40.71
C LYS A 16 -2.92 -15.64 40.32
N ILE A 17 -2.93 -16.96 40.19
CA ILE A 17 -4.10 -17.75 39.82
C ILE A 17 -4.78 -18.28 41.10
N LYS A 18 -6.09 -18.06 41.22
CA LYS A 18 -6.89 -18.64 42.30
C LYS A 18 -6.91 -20.18 42.14
N GLU A 19 -6.64 -20.90 43.22
CA GLU A 19 -6.35 -22.35 43.20
C GLU A 19 -5.12 -22.73 42.36
N GLY A 20 -4.20 -21.79 42.08
CA GLY A 20 -3.07 -22.01 41.17
C GLY A 20 -2.12 -23.14 41.58
N LYS A 21 -1.93 -23.41 42.87
CA LYS A 21 -1.16 -24.59 43.35
C LYS A 21 -1.83 -25.90 42.95
N SER A 22 -3.15 -25.98 43.12
CA SER A 22 -3.97 -27.14 42.76
C SER A 22 -3.97 -27.35 41.25
N ILE A 23 -4.14 -26.27 40.47
CA ILE A 23 -4.07 -26.29 39.01
C ILE A 23 -2.69 -26.74 38.52
N HIS A 24 -1.61 -26.21 39.09
CA HIS A 24 -0.24 -26.59 38.73
C HIS A 24 0.03 -28.07 39.05
N GLY A 25 -0.42 -28.56 40.21
CA GLY A 25 -0.35 -29.98 40.55
C GLY A 25 -1.07 -30.87 39.53
N LEU A 26 -2.29 -30.50 39.13
CA LEU A 26 -3.04 -31.22 38.09
C LEU A 26 -2.31 -31.24 36.73
N ILE A 27 -1.59 -30.17 36.37
CA ILE A 27 -0.78 -30.13 35.15
C ILE A 27 0.42 -31.08 35.24
N LEU A 28 1.12 -31.11 36.38
CA LEU A 28 2.24 -32.04 36.60
C LEU A 28 1.78 -33.51 36.59
N ASP A 29 0.54 -33.76 37.03
CA ASP A 29 -0.11 -35.08 36.99
C ASP A 29 -0.77 -35.40 35.64
N TYR A 30 -0.56 -34.59 34.60
CA TYR A 30 -1.15 -34.74 33.26
C TYR A 30 -2.69 -34.72 33.21
N GLN A 31 -3.34 -34.13 34.22
CA GLN A 31 -4.81 -34.00 34.33
C GLN A 31 -5.31 -32.67 33.73
N PHE A 32 -5.03 -32.44 32.44
CA PHE A 32 -5.31 -31.17 31.74
C PHE A 32 -6.78 -30.76 31.71
N GLU A 33 -7.71 -31.71 31.46
CA GLU A 33 -9.16 -31.44 31.45
C GLU A 33 -9.64 -30.88 32.81
N LYS A 34 -9.13 -31.42 33.93
CA LYS A 34 -9.47 -30.95 35.28
C LYS A 34 -8.83 -29.62 35.61
N ALA A 35 -7.56 -29.43 35.20
CA ALA A 35 -6.87 -28.15 35.35
C ALA A 35 -7.59 -27.03 34.60
N PHE A 36 -8.06 -27.32 33.37
CA PHE A 36 -8.86 -26.43 32.55
C PHE A 36 -10.21 -26.10 33.20
N TYR A 37 -10.97 -27.11 33.65
CA TYR A 37 -12.25 -26.89 34.35
C TYR A 37 -12.06 -26.00 35.60
N LEU A 38 -11.06 -26.29 36.42
CA LEU A 38 -10.79 -25.54 37.65
C LEU A 38 -10.35 -24.10 37.36
N ALA A 39 -9.55 -23.89 36.31
CA ALA A 39 -9.18 -22.56 35.84
C ALA A 39 -10.42 -21.78 35.36
N CYS A 40 -11.28 -22.37 34.51
CA CYS A 40 -12.51 -21.73 34.04
C CYS A 40 -13.47 -21.39 35.19
N LEU A 41 -13.60 -22.28 36.17
CA LEU A 41 -14.45 -22.09 37.36
C LEU A 41 -14.03 -20.85 38.17
N HIS A 42 -12.73 -20.59 38.25
CA HIS A 42 -12.17 -19.51 39.07
C HIS A 42 -11.69 -18.29 38.28
N CYS A 43 -11.85 -18.29 36.96
CA CYS A 43 -11.45 -17.18 36.11
C CYS A 43 -12.46 -16.02 36.24
N THR A 44 -12.16 -15.07 37.12
CA THR A 44 -12.87 -13.79 37.16
C THR A 44 -12.41 -12.87 36.04
N LEU A 45 -13.15 -11.78 35.81
CA LEU A 45 -12.85 -10.79 34.78
C LEU A 45 -11.45 -10.16 34.93
N ASP A 46 -10.99 -9.97 36.17
CA ASP A 46 -9.69 -9.39 36.50
C ASP A 46 -8.54 -10.42 36.50
N SER A 47 -8.84 -11.70 36.28
CA SER A 47 -7.85 -12.79 36.36
C SER A 47 -7.04 -12.95 35.07
N HIS A 48 -6.25 -11.94 34.70
CA HIS A 48 -5.46 -11.94 33.47
C HIS A 48 -4.53 -13.15 33.33
N GLU A 49 -3.86 -13.56 34.40
CA GLU A 49 -2.94 -14.71 34.39
C GLU A 49 -3.70 -16.04 34.19
N THR A 50 -4.89 -16.19 34.80
CA THR A 50 -5.76 -17.34 34.59
C THR A 50 -6.26 -17.41 33.16
N LEU A 51 -6.69 -16.27 32.58
CA LEU A 51 -7.14 -16.21 31.20
C LEU A 51 -6.00 -16.56 30.23
N LYS A 52 -4.79 -16.04 30.47
CA LYS A 52 -3.59 -16.38 29.69
C LYS A 52 -3.30 -17.88 29.71
N PHE A 53 -3.36 -18.49 30.90
CA PHE A 53 -3.22 -19.93 31.05
C PHE A 53 -4.30 -20.70 30.26
N ILE A 54 -5.57 -20.28 30.36
CA ILE A 54 -6.68 -20.89 29.62
C ILE A 54 -6.46 -20.78 28.10
N LYS A 55 -6.03 -19.62 27.60
CA LYS A 55 -5.72 -19.43 26.16
C LYS A 55 -4.65 -20.42 25.68
N ILE A 56 -3.59 -20.63 26.46
CA ILE A 56 -2.56 -21.63 26.15
C ILE A 56 -3.17 -23.04 26.08
N LEU A 57 -4.02 -23.41 27.05
CA LEU A 57 -4.67 -24.72 27.05
C LEU A 57 -5.63 -24.91 25.86
N ILE A 58 -6.39 -23.88 25.49
CA ILE A 58 -7.30 -23.89 24.33
C ILE A 58 -6.49 -24.09 23.04
N LEU A 59 -5.38 -23.39 22.88
CA LEU A 59 -4.52 -23.49 21.70
C LEU A 59 -4.03 -24.92 21.46
N HIS A 60 -3.77 -25.66 22.55
CA HIS A 60 -3.27 -27.04 22.53
C HIS A 60 -4.35 -28.09 22.86
N GLN A 61 -5.63 -27.75 22.80
CA GLN A 61 -6.72 -28.59 23.32
C GLN A 61 -6.75 -30.03 22.76
N ARG A 62 -6.47 -30.20 21.46
CA ARG A 62 -6.52 -31.52 20.79
C ARG A 62 -5.36 -32.41 21.23
N GLU A 63 -4.18 -31.82 21.39
CA GLU A 63 -2.99 -32.51 21.88
C GLU A 63 -3.12 -32.91 23.35
N LEU A 64 -3.82 -32.07 24.12
CA LEU A 64 -4.04 -32.26 25.56
C LEU A 64 -5.27 -33.09 25.90
N GLY A 65 -6.09 -33.44 24.91
CA GLY A 65 -7.34 -34.18 25.12
C GLY A 65 -8.38 -33.41 25.95
N ILE A 66 -8.41 -32.08 25.84
CA ILE A 66 -9.37 -31.22 26.56
C ILE A 66 -10.69 -31.17 25.76
N ASP A 67 -11.80 -31.58 26.39
CA ASP A 67 -13.15 -31.32 25.87
C ASP A 67 -13.64 -29.96 26.38
N LEU A 68 -13.74 -28.96 25.50
CA LEU A 68 -14.20 -27.61 25.88
C LEU A 68 -15.63 -27.56 26.40
N ASN A 69 -16.47 -28.52 25.98
CA ASN A 69 -17.86 -28.58 26.43
C ASN A 69 -17.98 -29.22 27.81
N LEU A 70 -16.90 -29.84 28.31
CA LEU A 70 -16.78 -30.42 29.65
C LEU A 70 -17.97 -31.33 29.97
N LYS A 71 -18.32 -32.25 29.06
CA LYS A 71 -19.52 -33.11 29.18
C LYS A 71 -19.58 -33.96 30.46
N LYS A 72 -18.43 -34.17 31.12
CA LYS A 72 -18.29 -34.92 32.38
C LYS A 72 -18.51 -34.06 33.64
N HIS A 73 -18.69 -32.76 33.48
CA HIS A 73 -18.85 -31.78 34.56
C HIS A 73 -20.28 -31.21 34.58
N PRO A 74 -20.75 -30.69 35.73
CA PRO A 74 -22.12 -30.19 35.86
C PRO A 74 -22.41 -28.92 35.04
N TYR A 75 -21.37 -28.18 34.67
CA TYR A 75 -21.46 -26.96 33.88
C TYR A 75 -20.39 -26.98 32.78
N SER A 76 -20.78 -26.56 31.58
CA SER A 76 -19.85 -26.34 30.46
C SER A 76 -18.89 -25.19 30.78
N ALA A 77 -17.75 -25.12 30.07
CA ALA A 77 -16.82 -24.00 30.22
C ALA A 77 -17.49 -22.65 29.92
N LEU A 78 -18.34 -22.60 28.88
CA LEU A 78 -19.10 -21.41 28.52
C LEU A 78 -20.07 -20.98 29.61
N ARG A 79 -20.76 -21.96 30.22
CA ARG A 79 -21.67 -21.68 31.32
C ARG A 79 -20.94 -21.09 32.51
N LEU A 80 -19.77 -21.64 32.86
CA LEU A 80 -18.91 -21.10 33.92
C LEU A 80 -18.48 -19.66 33.62
N ALA A 81 -18.08 -19.37 32.38
CA ALA A 81 -17.72 -18.01 31.97
C ALA A 81 -18.90 -17.04 32.08
N ALA A 82 -20.09 -17.44 31.60
CA ALA A 82 -21.32 -16.66 31.69
C ALA A 82 -21.78 -16.44 33.15
N ASP A 83 -21.66 -17.45 34.00
CA ASP A 83 -22.01 -17.38 35.42
C ASP A 83 -21.04 -16.49 36.21
N ASN A 84 -19.75 -16.50 35.85
CA ASN A 84 -18.75 -15.56 36.37
C ASN A 84 -18.88 -14.14 35.77
N GLY A 85 -19.72 -13.97 34.73
CA GLY A 85 -19.83 -12.72 33.99
C GLY A 85 -18.55 -12.36 33.23
N ASN A 86 -17.66 -13.32 32.97
CA ASN A 86 -16.38 -13.10 32.32
C ASN A 86 -16.56 -13.12 30.80
N VAL A 87 -16.79 -11.93 30.23
CA VAL A 87 -17.03 -11.73 28.79
C VAL A 87 -15.83 -12.16 27.95
N ASN A 88 -14.61 -11.86 28.42
CA ASN A 88 -13.37 -12.21 27.72
C ASN A 88 -13.24 -13.73 27.61
N LEU A 89 -13.33 -14.44 28.73
CA LEU A 89 -13.29 -15.91 28.73
C LEU A 89 -14.44 -16.52 27.90
N TYR A 90 -15.64 -15.94 27.97
CA TYR A 90 -16.77 -16.42 27.18
C TYR A 90 -16.47 -16.38 25.68
N TYR A 91 -15.97 -15.24 25.18
CA TYR A 91 -15.65 -15.10 23.76
C TYR A 91 -14.49 -15.99 23.32
N GLU A 92 -13.46 -16.15 24.15
CA GLU A 92 -12.37 -17.09 23.89
C GLU A 92 -12.88 -18.54 23.76
N LEU A 93 -13.74 -18.98 24.68
CA LEU A 93 -14.31 -20.33 24.67
C LEU A 93 -15.28 -20.55 23.51
N ALA A 94 -16.14 -19.57 23.22
CA ALA A 94 -17.08 -19.62 22.11
C ALA A 94 -16.32 -19.68 20.76
N SER A 95 -15.28 -18.87 20.61
CA SER A 95 -14.40 -18.89 19.43
C SER A 95 -13.59 -20.18 19.31
N ALA A 96 -13.37 -20.85 20.44
CA ALA A 96 -12.79 -22.18 20.47
C ALA A 96 -13.80 -23.31 20.22
N GLY A 97 -15.07 -23.02 19.95
CA GLY A 97 -16.08 -24.05 19.66
C GLY A 97 -16.67 -24.76 20.87
N ALA A 98 -16.59 -24.13 22.04
CA ALA A 98 -17.52 -24.47 23.10
C ALA A 98 -18.94 -24.05 22.70
N GLU A 99 -19.92 -24.85 23.05
CA GLU A 99 -21.34 -24.62 22.76
C GLU A 99 -22.17 -24.75 24.05
N ASP A 100 -22.96 -23.72 24.35
CA ASP A 100 -23.95 -23.75 25.43
C ASP A 100 -25.04 -22.70 25.19
N SER A 101 -26.23 -23.15 24.78
CA SER A 101 -27.36 -22.26 24.47
C SER A 101 -27.86 -21.45 25.67
N GLU A 102 -27.66 -21.96 26.89
CA GLU A 102 -28.09 -21.28 28.12
C GLU A 102 -27.08 -20.19 28.51
N ALA A 103 -25.79 -20.42 28.25
CA ALA A 103 -24.72 -19.47 28.55
C ALA A 103 -24.89 -18.16 27.78
N GLU A 104 -25.27 -18.21 26.49
CA GLU A 104 -25.54 -17.02 25.68
C GLU A 104 -26.66 -16.17 26.29
N ARG A 105 -27.77 -16.81 26.69
CA ARG A 105 -28.90 -16.13 27.32
C ARG A 105 -28.49 -15.45 28.62
N ILE A 106 -27.70 -16.13 29.47
CA ILE A 106 -27.21 -15.58 30.73
C ILE A 106 -26.28 -14.39 30.50
N LEU A 107 -25.28 -14.55 29.64
CA LEU A 107 -24.33 -13.48 29.40
C LEU A 107 -25.02 -12.27 28.78
N GLY A 108 -25.91 -12.50 27.80
CA GLY A 108 -26.72 -11.45 27.18
C GLY A 108 -27.61 -10.72 28.20
N PHE A 109 -28.25 -11.45 29.12
CA PHE A 109 -29.02 -10.84 30.21
C PHE A 109 -28.14 -10.00 31.14
N LYS A 110 -26.99 -10.54 31.57
CA LYS A 110 -26.05 -9.82 32.45
C LYS A 110 -25.46 -8.58 31.79
N ARG A 111 -25.07 -8.65 30.51
CA ARG A 111 -24.59 -7.49 29.73
C ARG A 111 -25.68 -6.43 29.60
N ARG A 112 -26.91 -6.80 29.22
CA ARG A 112 -28.03 -5.84 29.16
C ARG A 112 -28.30 -5.16 30.50
N LYS A 113 -28.26 -5.92 31.60
CA LYS A 113 -28.41 -5.38 32.95
C LYS A 113 -27.28 -4.41 33.32
N ALA A 114 -26.04 -4.73 32.97
CA ALA A 114 -24.87 -3.87 33.18
C ALA A 114 -24.93 -2.59 32.33
N ILE A 115 -25.40 -2.66 31.08
CA ILE A 115 -25.62 -1.46 30.24
C ILE A 115 -26.69 -0.57 30.88
N ALA A 116 -27.85 -1.15 31.22
CA ALA A 116 -28.98 -0.42 31.79
C ALA A 116 -28.67 0.20 33.15
N SER A 117 -27.78 -0.39 33.95
CA SER A 117 -27.37 0.17 35.24
C SER A 117 -26.45 1.40 35.09
N VAL A 118 -25.66 1.46 34.03
CA VAL A 118 -24.68 2.53 33.79
C VAL A 118 -25.28 3.71 32.99
N GLU A 119 -26.19 3.43 32.07
CA GLU A 119 -26.73 4.42 31.12
C GLU A 119 -27.26 5.71 31.75
N PRO A 120 -27.99 5.70 32.88
CA PRO A 120 -28.50 6.90 33.53
C PRO A 120 -27.42 7.87 34.05
N TYR A 121 -26.17 7.42 34.19
CA TYR A 121 -25.08 8.22 34.76
C TYR A 121 -24.30 9.03 33.70
N TYR A 122 -24.48 8.72 32.41
CA TYR A 122 -23.87 9.48 31.33
C TYR A 122 -24.35 10.93 31.33
N CYS A 123 -23.47 11.88 30.99
CA CYS A 123 -23.89 13.26 30.82
C CYS A 123 -24.67 13.42 29.49
N PRO A 124 -25.81 14.13 29.48
CA PRO A 124 -26.61 14.38 28.28
C PRO A 124 -25.80 15.03 27.16
N GLU A 125 -24.84 15.88 27.51
CA GLU A 125 -23.96 16.56 26.56
C GLU A 125 -23.12 15.55 25.76
N PHE A 126 -22.63 14.49 26.41
CA PHE A 126 -21.94 13.39 25.76
C PHE A 126 -22.90 12.60 24.85
N LEU A 127 -24.05 12.17 25.37
CA LEU A 127 -25.01 11.35 24.61
C LEU A 127 -25.56 12.07 23.38
N GLN A 128 -25.90 13.35 23.53
CA GLN A 128 -26.38 14.20 22.44
C GLN A 128 -25.27 14.47 21.43
N GLY A 129 -24.05 14.78 21.90
CA GLY A 129 -22.89 14.99 21.03
C GLY A 129 -22.55 13.74 20.22
N TYR A 130 -22.50 12.57 20.87
CA TYR A 130 -22.23 11.30 20.21
C TYR A 130 -23.30 10.99 19.16
N THR A 131 -24.58 11.03 19.53
CA THR A 131 -25.71 10.76 18.61
C THR A 131 -25.71 11.73 17.43
N SER A 132 -25.44 13.01 17.67
CA SER A 132 -25.36 14.03 16.61
C SER A 132 -24.21 13.77 15.65
N LEU A 133 -23.04 13.37 16.15
CA LEU A 133 -21.89 13.07 15.31
C LEU A 133 -22.12 11.76 14.55
N GLN A 134 -22.47 10.67 15.24
CA GLN A 134 -22.70 9.37 14.61
C GLN A 134 -23.83 9.41 13.56
N GLY A 135 -24.96 10.09 13.83
CA GLY A 135 -26.14 10.09 12.97
C GLY A 135 -26.08 11.07 11.78
N GLN A 136 -25.07 11.94 11.71
CA GLN A 136 -25.00 12.93 10.63
C GLN A 136 -24.57 12.30 9.31
N ASP A 137 -25.44 12.35 8.31
CA ASP A 137 -25.14 11.88 6.96
C ASP A 137 -24.06 12.77 6.32
N ILE A 138 -22.97 12.13 5.91
CA ILE A 138 -21.77 12.79 5.40
C ILE A 138 -22.01 13.40 4.02
N ASP A 139 -22.91 12.80 3.24
CA ASP A 139 -23.19 13.24 1.87
C ASP A 139 -23.98 14.55 1.84
N LYS A 140 -24.51 14.98 3.00
CA LYS A 140 -25.14 16.29 3.18
C LYS A 140 -24.15 17.45 3.26
N PHE A 141 -22.84 17.20 3.43
CA PHE A 141 -21.84 18.26 3.41
C PHE A 141 -21.47 18.62 1.96
N SER A 142 -22.02 19.72 1.47
CA SER A 142 -21.83 20.17 0.08
C SER A 142 -20.51 20.92 -0.14
N THR A 143 -19.88 21.43 0.92
CA THR A 143 -18.64 22.22 0.83
C THR A 143 -17.54 21.66 1.72
N ASP A 144 -16.28 21.81 1.29
CA ASP A 144 -15.15 21.37 2.10
C ASP A 144 -15.00 22.14 3.42
N ALA A 145 -15.40 23.41 3.48
CA ALA A 145 -15.40 24.17 4.72
C ALA A 145 -16.30 23.51 5.79
N GLN A 146 -17.49 23.05 5.38
CA GLN A 146 -18.38 22.29 6.28
C GLN A 146 -17.75 20.96 6.70
N ARG A 147 -17.10 20.24 5.77
CA ARG A 147 -16.40 18.98 6.07
C ARG A 147 -15.27 19.20 7.08
N VAL A 148 -14.45 20.23 6.91
CA VAL A 148 -13.35 20.58 7.84
C VAL A 148 -13.89 20.99 9.21
N ILE A 149 -14.96 21.79 9.28
CA ILE A 149 -15.60 22.14 10.57
C ILE A 149 -16.10 20.89 11.28
N TYR A 150 -16.70 19.95 10.53
CA TYR A 150 -17.21 18.72 11.11
C TYR A 150 -16.08 17.79 11.57
N ILE A 151 -14.97 17.70 10.82
CA ILE A 151 -13.73 17.06 11.25
C ILE A 151 -13.26 17.62 12.60
N LEU A 152 -13.22 18.95 12.76
CA LEU A 152 -12.83 19.58 14.02
C LEU A 152 -13.77 19.21 15.17
N LYS A 153 -15.08 19.14 14.93
CA LYS A 153 -16.06 18.69 15.95
C LYS A 153 -15.83 17.25 16.38
N LEU A 154 -15.52 16.34 15.46
CA LEU A 154 -15.17 14.95 15.77
C LEU A 154 -13.92 14.90 16.65
N ILE A 155 -12.86 15.62 16.25
CA ILE A 155 -11.60 15.65 17.00
C ILE A 155 -11.81 16.22 18.41
N ASP A 156 -12.52 17.35 18.54
CA ASP A 156 -12.83 17.97 19.83
C ASP A 156 -13.63 17.04 20.74
N PHE A 157 -14.60 16.32 20.17
CA PHE A 157 -15.41 15.36 20.91
C PHE A 157 -14.57 14.18 21.41
N LEU A 158 -13.74 13.59 20.55
CA LEU A 158 -12.85 12.48 20.90
C LEU A 158 -11.84 12.89 21.97
N MET A 159 -11.16 14.03 21.79
CA MET A 159 -10.23 14.54 22.79
C MET A 159 -10.90 14.78 24.15
N LYS A 160 -12.14 15.30 24.16
CA LYS A 160 -12.87 15.59 25.39
C LYS A 160 -13.41 14.33 26.08
N TYR A 161 -13.92 13.36 25.31
CA TYR A 161 -14.72 12.25 25.82
C TYR A 161 -14.08 10.86 25.66
N HIS A 162 -12.80 10.75 25.29
CA HIS A 162 -12.14 9.45 25.21
C HIS A 162 -12.03 8.77 26.58
N ALA A 163 -11.74 9.52 27.65
CA ALA A 163 -11.61 8.98 29.00
C ALA A 163 -12.97 8.71 29.64
N SER A 164 -13.12 7.57 30.32
CA SER A 164 -14.40 7.14 30.91
C SER A 164 -15.01 8.19 31.83
N GLU A 165 -14.19 8.85 32.65
CA GLU A 165 -14.57 9.82 33.68
C GLU A 165 -15.29 11.03 33.08
N SER A 166 -14.84 11.48 31.92
CA SER A 166 -15.37 12.66 31.23
C SER A 166 -16.78 12.46 30.67
N ARG A 167 -17.22 11.20 30.53
CA ARG A 167 -18.53 10.83 29.97
C ARG A 167 -19.64 10.83 31.02
N PHE A 168 -19.28 10.81 32.32
CA PHE A 168 -20.24 10.74 33.42
C PHE A 168 -20.41 12.09 34.10
N LYS A 169 -21.62 12.41 34.56
CA LYS A 169 -21.82 13.55 35.48
C LYS A 169 -21.14 13.32 36.81
N LYS A 170 -21.26 12.09 37.30
CA LYS A 170 -20.64 11.58 38.51
C LYS A 170 -20.47 10.07 38.33
N ARG A 171 -19.23 9.59 38.33
CA ARG A 171 -18.96 8.16 38.20
C ARG A 171 -19.59 7.39 39.36
N PRO A 172 -20.33 6.29 39.11
CA PRO A 172 -20.84 5.43 40.17
C PRO A 172 -19.68 4.93 41.07
N LYS A 173 -19.87 4.98 42.39
CA LYS A 173 -18.80 4.63 43.35
C LYS A 173 -18.49 3.12 43.41
N HIS A 174 -19.46 2.29 43.06
CA HIS A 174 -19.34 0.84 43.07
C HIS A 174 -19.82 0.31 41.73
N LEU A 175 -18.86 0.03 40.84
CA LEU A 175 -19.11 -0.66 39.59
C LEU A 175 -18.58 -2.08 39.73
N SER A 176 -19.39 -3.06 39.36
CA SER A 176 -18.93 -4.44 39.23
C SER A 176 -17.92 -4.57 38.07
N PRO A 177 -17.06 -5.60 38.07
CA PRO A 177 -16.12 -5.83 36.97
C PRO A 177 -16.79 -5.90 35.59
N LEU A 178 -17.98 -6.51 35.51
CA LEU A 178 -18.75 -6.58 34.27
C LEU A 178 -19.26 -5.21 33.80
N GLU A 179 -19.68 -4.35 34.72
CA GLU A 179 -20.10 -2.97 34.38
C GLU A 179 -18.91 -2.14 33.91
N LEU A 180 -17.74 -2.28 34.55
CA LEU A 180 -16.50 -1.64 34.10
C LEU A 180 -16.10 -2.10 32.70
N GLN A 181 -16.11 -3.42 32.44
CA GLN A 181 -15.83 -3.96 31.11
C GLN A 181 -16.82 -3.43 30.08
N THR A 182 -18.11 -3.40 30.41
CA THR A 182 -19.16 -2.90 29.52
C THR A 182 -18.96 -1.41 29.18
N ILE A 183 -18.51 -0.60 30.14
CA ILE A 183 -18.16 0.80 29.90
C ILE A 183 -16.99 0.90 28.94
N ASN A 184 -15.93 0.12 29.17
CA ASN A 184 -14.73 0.12 28.34
C ASN A 184 -15.03 -0.36 26.91
N ASP A 185 -15.74 -1.48 26.75
CA ASP A 185 -16.16 -2.03 25.46
C ASP A 185 -16.95 -0.98 24.65
N LYS A 186 -17.96 -0.36 25.28
CA LYS A 186 -18.78 0.69 24.64
C LYS A 186 -17.94 1.93 24.32
N GLN A 187 -16.98 2.26 25.18
CA GLN A 187 -16.07 3.37 24.93
C GLN A 187 -15.19 3.14 23.71
N ASP A 188 -14.62 1.95 23.59
CA ASP A 188 -13.74 1.57 22.50
C ASP A 188 -14.50 1.52 21.18
N GLU A 189 -15.69 0.90 21.17
CA GLU A 189 -16.60 0.87 20.01
C GLU A 189 -16.93 2.29 19.53
N GLN A 190 -17.38 3.16 20.43
CA GLN A 190 -17.76 4.53 20.09
C GLN A 190 -16.56 5.36 19.58
N ASN A 191 -15.37 5.17 20.18
CA ASN A 191 -14.16 5.84 19.72
C ASN A 191 -13.78 5.38 18.30
N ARG A 192 -13.83 4.08 18.03
CA ARG A 192 -13.58 3.50 16.69
C ARG A 192 -14.55 4.03 15.65
N VAL A 193 -15.85 4.04 15.95
CA VAL A 193 -16.89 4.55 15.04
C VAL A 193 -16.62 6.01 14.66
N LEU A 194 -16.30 6.87 15.63
CA LEU A 194 -16.01 8.27 15.35
C LEU A 194 -14.67 8.47 14.63
N MET A 195 -13.65 7.66 14.93
CA MET A 195 -12.36 7.67 14.22
C MET A 195 -12.49 7.21 12.77
N HIS A 196 -13.29 6.18 12.51
CA HIS A 196 -13.64 5.74 11.15
C HIS A 196 -14.32 6.90 10.40
N LYS A 197 -15.33 7.51 11.02
CA LYS A 197 -16.08 8.62 10.43
C LYS A 197 -15.21 9.85 10.15
N LEU A 198 -14.26 10.15 11.03
CA LEU A 198 -13.25 11.18 10.81
C LEU A 198 -12.46 10.90 9.52
N CYS A 199 -11.98 9.67 9.34
CA CYS A 199 -11.21 9.27 8.17
C CYS A 199 -12.04 9.29 6.87
N GLU A 200 -13.30 8.85 6.93
CA GLU A 200 -14.22 8.87 5.79
C GLU A 200 -14.47 10.31 5.27
N ILE A 201 -14.57 11.28 6.18
CA ILE A 201 -14.82 12.67 5.80
C ILE A 201 -13.57 13.33 5.24
N ILE A 202 -12.39 13.00 5.77
CA ILE A 202 -11.11 13.41 5.19
C ILE A 202 -11.01 12.92 3.73
N GLN A 203 -11.47 11.69 3.47
CA GLN A 203 -11.57 11.12 2.12
C GLN A 203 -12.65 11.72 1.22
N LYS A 204 -13.55 12.55 1.74
CA LYS A 204 -14.53 13.27 0.92
C LYS A 204 -14.11 14.72 0.67
N LEU A 205 -12.93 15.14 1.14
CA LEU A 205 -12.34 16.43 0.78
C LEU A 205 -12.00 16.44 -0.72
N SER A 206 -12.23 17.58 -1.37
CA SER A 206 -11.98 17.75 -2.81
C SER A 206 -10.50 17.53 -3.19
N PRO A 207 -10.21 17.05 -4.41
CA PRO A 207 -8.85 16.94 -4.93
C PRO A 207 -8.08 18.26 -4.88
N GLU A 208 -8.75 19.38 -5.12
CA GLU A 208 -8.18 20.73 -5.10
C GLU A 208 -7.63 21.08 -3.71
N ILE A 209 -8.38 20.79 -2.65
CA ILE A 209 -7.92 21.01 -1.27
C ILE A 209 -6.78 20.06 -0.93
N ARG A 210 -6.90 18.76 -1.21
CA ARG A 210 -5.82 17.81 -0.89
C ARG A 210 -4.51 18.25 -1.52
N LYS A 211 -4.55 18.66 -2.80
CA LYS A 211 -3.40 19.19 -3.52
C LYS A 211 -2.85 20.49 -2.90
N LYS A 212 -3.72 21.39 -2.42
CA LYS A 212 -3.31 22.64 -1.77
C LYS A 212 -2.52 22.39 -0.47
N PHE A 213 -2.86 21.35 0.29
CA PHE A 213 -2.28 21.06 1.60
C PHE A 213 -1.28 19.89 1.61
N ASP A 214 -1.03 19.26 0.46
CA ASP A 214 -0.18 18.05 0.31
C ASP A 214 1.23 18.23 0.88
N LYS A 215 1.79 19.45 0.77
CA LYS A 215 3.11 19.80 1.32
C LYS A 215 3.26 19.58 2.82
N SER A 216 2.16 19.54 3.56
CA SER A 216 2.16 19.29 5.00
C SER A 216 2.61 17.86 5.34
N PHE A 217 2.58 16.96 4.34
CA PHE A 217 2.95 15.55 4.45
C PHE A 217 4.30 15.22 3.79
N GLU A 218 4.95 16.14 3.06
CA GLU A 218 6.18 15.88 2.28
C GLU A 218 7.36 15.33 3.10
N SER A 219 7.35 15.56 4.41
CA SER A 219 8.41 15.13 5.34
C SER A 219 7.98 14.02 6.31
N SER A 220 6.77 13.48 6.14
CA SER A 220 6.27 12.34 6.93
C SER A 220 6.07 11.11 6.03
N ALA A 221 5.97 9.93 6.63
CA ALA A 221 5.56 8.70 5.92
C ALA A 221 4.11 8.73 5.44
N LEU A 222 3.38 9.79 5.82
CA LEU A 222 1.95 9.87 5.71
C LEU A 222 1.56 10.52 4.40
N SER A 223 0.36 10.22 3.95
CA SER A 223 -0.30 10.89 2.83
C SER A 223 -1.79 10.95 3.12
N TRP A 224 -2.56 11.60 2.25
CA TRP A 224 -4.02 11.51 2.31
C TRP A 224 -4.51 10.05 2.29
N PHE A 225 -3.79 9.17 1.60
CA PHE A 225 -4.08 7.73 1.53
C PHE A 225 -3.89 7.00 2.89
N SER A 226 -3.07 7.55 3.79
CA SER A 226 -2.87 6.99 5.13
C SER A 226 -4.15 7.07 5.98
N PHE A 227 -4.98 8.09 5.79
CA PHE A 227 -6.28 8.18 6.46
C PHE A 227 -7.25 7.12 5.94
N GLU A 228 -7.08 6.62 4.71
CA GLU A 228 -7.91 5.54 4.19
C GLU A 228 -7.62 4.22 4.85
N HIS A 229 -6.33 3.90 5.01
CA HIS A 229 -5.92 2.74 5.80
C HIS A 229 -6.37 2.85 7.24
N LEU A 230 -6.15 4.01 7.88
CA LEU A 230 -6.57 4.21 9.27
C LEU A 230 -8.07 4.00 9.40
N GLY A 231 -8.87 4.60 8.52
CA GLY A 231 -10.32 4.44 8.46
C GLY A 231 -10.74 2.98 8.31
N GLY A 232 -10.06 2.21 7.45
CA GLY A 232 -10.31 0.78 7.26
C GLY A 232 -9.98 -0.06 8.50
N ILE A 233 -8.88 0.24 9.19
CA ILE A 233 -8.47 -0.43 10.44
C ILE A 233 -9.49 -0.20 11.56
N MET A 234 -10.13 0.97 11.60
CA MET A 234 -11.13 1.29 12.63
C MET A 234 -12.41 0.46 12.50
N ILE A 235 -12.72 -0.05 11.31
CA ILE A 235 -13.87 -0.93 11.08
C ILE A 235 -13.59 -2.28 11.78
N GLU A 236 -14.48 -2.68 12.69
CA GLU A 236 -14.42 -4.03 13.24
C GLU A 236 -14.63 -5.05 12.12
N PRO A 237 -13.88 -6.16 12.03
CA PRO A 237 -14.07 -7.19 11.02
C PRO A 237 -15.33 -8.02 11.28
N SER A 238 -15.89 -8.66 10.24
CA SER A 238 -17.07 -9.50 10.37
C SER A 238 -16.73 -10.76 11.16
N MET A 239 -17.74 -11.33 11.83
CA MET A 239 -17.61 -12.58 12.60
C MET A 239 -17.22 -13.81 11.75
N GLN A 240 -17.05 -13.66 10.44
CA GLN A 240 -16.76 -14.76 9.52
C GLN A 240 -15.34 -14.70 8.96
N LYS A 241 -14.55 -13.66 9.25
CA LYS A 241 -13.18 -13.57 8.75
C LYS A 241 -12.30 -14.59 9.46
N ALA A 242 -11.52 -15.35 8.71
CA ALA A 242 -10.47 -16.21 9.22
C ALA A 242 -9.13 -15.84 8.59
N ALA A 243 -8.08 -15.72 9.42
CA ALA A 243 -6.72 -15.65 8.97
C ALA A 243 -6.22 -17.08 8.73
N MET A 244 -5.58 -17.30 7.59
CA MET A 244 -4.88 -18.55 7.31
C MET A 244 -3.39 -18.27 7.18
N ILE A 245 -2.54 -19.09 7.78
CA ILE A 245 -1.10 -19.05 7.50
C ILE A 245 -0.64 -20.43 7.07
N GLN A 246 0.05 -20.47 5.94
CA GLN A 246 0.61 -21.69 5.36
C GLN A 246 2.02 -21.95 5.89
N PHE A 247 2.31 -23.22 6.20
CA PHE A 247 3.63 -23.66 6.64
C PHE A 247 4.20 -24.76 5.77
N SER A 248 5.44 -24.58 5.34
CA SER A 248 6.20 -25.63 4.68
C SER A 248 6.71 -26.64 5.69
N LEU A 249 6.08 -27.82 5.69
CA LEU A 249 6.63 -29.01 6.35
C LEU A 249 8.05 -29.34 5.86
N GLU A 250 8.39 -29.05 4.60
CA GLU A 250 9.76 -29.25 4.10
C GLU A 250 10.78 -28.25 4.66
N ALA A 251 10.36 -27.05 5.07
CA ALA A 251 11.24 -26.13 5.80
C ALA A 251 11.55 -26.67 7.22
N ILE A 252 10.60 -27.38 7.81
CA ILE A 252 10.70 -28.06 9.11
C ILE A 252 11.55 -29.34 8.99
N VAL A 253 11.44 -30.10 7.88
CA VAL A 253 12.19 -31.36 7.68
C VAL A 253 13.64 -31.12 7.22
N GLY A 254 13.96 -29.98 6.59
CA GLY A 254 15.32 -29.63 6.15
C GLY A 254 16.18 -28.90 7.20
N SER A 255 15.62 -28.56 8.36
CA SER A 255 16.33 -27.98 9.51
C SER A 255 16.66 -29.06 10.53
N ASP A 256 17.62 -28.80 11.43
CA ASP A 256 17.74 -29.62 12.64
C ASP A 256 16.42 -29.53 13.44
N GLU A 257 16.12 -30.57 14.23
CA GLU A 257 14.86 -30.67 14.99
C GLU A 257 14.60 -29.41 15.85
N GLU A 258 15.67 -28.74 16.28
CA GLU A 258 15.61 -27.49 17.05
C GLU A 258 15.20 -26.26 16.21
N GLY A 259 15.78 -26.06 15.02
CA GLY A 259 15.42 -24.96 14.12
C GLY A 259 13.99 -25.08 13.58
N ALA A 260 13.56 -26.30 13.31
CA ALA A 260 12.21 -26.64 12.90
C ALA A 260 11.16 -26.25 13.97
N ASN A 261 11.44 -26.59 15.23
CA ASN A 261 10.60 -26.23 16.37
C ASN A 261 10.55 -24.71 16.59
N GLN A 262 11.67 -23.98 16.43
CA GLN A 262 11.68 -22.52 16.57
C GLN A 262 10.82 -21.81 15.52
N LEU A 263 10.88 -22.24 14.26
CA LEU A 263 10.04 -21.68 13.19
C LEU A 263 8.54 -21.90 13.47
N PHE A 264 8.20 -23.09 13.97
CA PHE A 264 6.84 -23.41 14.35
C PHE A 264 6.37 -22.61 15.59
N ALA A 265 7.22 -22.44 16.59
CA ALA A 265 6.93 -21.60 17.75
C ALA A 265 6.61 -20.16 17.36
N SER A 266 7.48 -19.52 16.55
CA SER A 266 7.26 -18.14 16.12
C SER A 266 6.03 -17.98 15.23
N ALA A 267 5.68 -19.00 14.44
CA ALA A 267 4.42 -19.04 13.72
C ALA A 267 3.21 -18.98 14.65
N MET A 268 3.22 -19.77 15.71
CA MET A 268 2.14 -19.83 16.69
C MET A 268 2.01 -18.51 17.47
N HIS A 269 3.12 -17.87 17.83
CA HIS A 269 3.06 -16.55 18.46
C HIS A 269 2.58 -15.45 17.51
N PHE A 270 3.03 -15.45 16.25
CA PHE A 270 2.52 -14.53 15.23
C PHE A 270 1.01 -14.72 15.02
N MET A 271 0.55 -15.97 15.06
CA MET A 271 -0.86 -16.29 14.98
C MET A 271 -1.68 -15.82 16.18
N ALA A 272 -1.14 -15.97 17.39
CA ALA A 272 -1.74 -15.42 18.60
C ALA A 272 -1.83 -13.88 18.53
N GLU A 273 -0.78 -13.22 18.05
CA GLU A 273 -0.74 -11.77 17.80
C GLU A 273 -1.82 -11.32 16.81
N VAL A 274 -2.05 -12.10 15.74
CA VAL A 274 -3.11 -11.86 14.75
C VAL A 274 -4.50 -12.01 15.37
N GLY A 275 -4.72 -13.06 16.17
CA GLY A 275 -5.99 -13.29 16.87
C GLY A 275 -6.35 -12.14 17.82
N ASP A 276 -5.35 -11.60 18.52
CA ASP A 276 -5.53 -10.51 19.48
C ASP A 276 -5.38 -9.11 18.84
N LEU A 277 -5.31 -9.01 17.51
CA LEU A 277 -5.17 -7.73 16.79
C LEU A 277 -6.36 -6.79 17.06
N GLN A 278 -7.58 -7.32 17.15
CA GLN A 278 -8.78 -6.51 17.48
C GLN A 278 -8.78 -5.99 18.91
N LEU A 279 -8.06 -6.64 19.83
CA LEU A 279 -7.85 -6.14 21.20
C LEU A 279 -6.72 -5.09 21.25
N THR A 280 -5.79 -5.14 20.29
CA THR A 280 -4.69 -4.18 20.15
C THR A 280 -5.18 -2.84 19.59
N ILE A 281 -6.13 -2.85 18.65
CA ILE A 281 -6.65 -1.63 17.99
C ILE A 281 -7.20 -0.60 18.99
N PRO A 282 -8.05 -0.96 19.98
CA PRO A 282 -8.49 -0.01 21.01
C PRO A 282 -7.36 0.67 21.78
N GLN A 283 -6.29 -0.06 22.11
CA GLN A 283 -5.11 0.50 22.78
C GLN A 283 -4.39 1.53 21.87
N ALA A 284 -4.34 1.22 20.58
CA ALA A 284 -3.80 2.15 19.57
C ALA A 284 -4.69 3.38 19.37
N VAL A 285 -6.01 3.22 19.39
CA VAL A 285 -6.96 4.35 19.30
C VAL A 285 -6.77 5.34 20.43
N LEU A 286 -6.59 4.86 21.67
CA LEU A 286 -6.29 5.73 22.80
C LEU A 286 -4.99 6.52 22.57
N SER A 287 -3.94 5.85 22.09
CA SER A 287 -2.66 6.50 21.77
C SER A 287 -2.81 7.56 20.67
N ILE A 288 -3.62 7.29 19.65
CA ILE A 288 -3.93 8.25 18.56
C ILE A 288 -4.68 9.47 19.12
N ILE A 289 -5.68 9.25 19.98
CA ILE A 289 -6.45 10.35 20.58
C ILE A 289 -5.56 11.25 21.44
N GLU A 290 -4.67 10.65 22.24
CA GLU A 290 -3.80 11.40 23.16
C GLU A 290 -2.65 12.10 22.44
N GLN A 291 -2.02 11.46 21.45
CA GLN A 291 -0.76 11.92 20.85
C GLN A 291 -0.96 12.63 19.51
N ASP A 292 -1.83 12.11 18.65
CA ASP A 292 -1.93 12.53 17.24
C ASP A 292 -3.05 13.54 16.99
N LEU A 293 -4.21 13.36 17.64
CA LEU A 293 -5.37 14.25 17.44
C LEU A 293 -5.08 15.73 17.79
N PRO A 294 -4.29 16.09 18.81
CA PRO A 294 -3.92 17.48 19.04
C PRO A 294 -3.21 18.14 17.84
N ALA A 295 -2.29 17.41 17.20
CA ALA A 295 -1.59 17.88 16.01
C ALA A 295 -2.54 17.97 14.80
N LEU A 296 -3.41 16.97 14.62
CA LEU A 296 -4.41 16.94 13.57
C LEU A 296 -5.44 18.08 13.70
N ARG A 297 -5.87 18.37 14.93
CA ARG A 297 -6.76 19.49 15.25
C ARG A 297 -6.15 20.82 14.81
N ARG A 298 -4.88 21.05 15.17
CA ARG A 298 -4.16 22.27 14.78
C ARG A 298 -4.08 22.40 13.26
N PHE A 299 -3.76 21.31 12.57
CA PHE A 299 -3.71 21.27 11.11
C PHE A 299 -5.06 21.65 10.47
N PHE A 300 -6.17 21.05 10.90
CA PHE A 300 -7.49 21.35 10.33
C PHE A 300 -8.03 22.73 10.72
N LEU A 301 -7.65 23.25 11.89
CA LEU A 301 -8.01 24.61 12.29
C LEU A 301 -7.34 25.65 11.38
N GLU A 302 -6.07 25.42 11.06
CA GLU A 302 -5.31 26.26 10.13
C GLU A 302 -5.84 26.11 8.69
N MET A 303 -6.23 24.90 8.28
CA MET A 303 -6.92 24.67 7.02
C MET A 303 -8.25 25.43 6.93
N ALA A 304 -9.06 25.39 7.99
CA ALA A 304 -10.32 26.13 8.06
C ALA A 304 -10.09 27.64 7.91
N ASN A 305 -9.08 28.19 8.61
CA ASN A 305 -8.71 29.59 8.50
C ASN A 305 -8.28 29.97 7.08
N ALA A 306 -7.48 29.12 6.42
CA ALA A 306 -7.02 29.33 5.05
C ALA A 306 -8.16 29.24 4.01
N LEU A 307 -9.22 28.48 4.30
CA LEU A 307 -10.42 28.42 3.45
C LEU A 307 -11.35 29.62 3.66
N MET A 308 -11.41 30.17 4.87
CA MET A 308 -12.30 31.29 5.20
C MET A 308 -11.70 32.68 4.94
N THR A 309 -10.37 32.83 5.02
CA THR A 309 -9.71 34.16 5.00
C THR A 309 -8.87 34.44 3.75
N GLU A 310 -8.81 33.51 2.80
CA GLU A 310 -7.97 33.56 1.58
C GLU A 310 -6.47 33.87 1.83
N LYS A 311 -6.00 33.79 3.07
CA LYS A 311 -4.61 34.05 3.43
C LYS A 311 -3.67 33.01 2.82
N PRO A 312 -2.44 33.41 2.44
CA PRO A 312 -1.43 32.47 1.97
C PRO A 312 -1.11 31.45 3.07
N TRP A 313 -1.21 30.18 2.70
CA TRP A 313 -0.92 29.04 3.58
C TRP A 313 0.59 28.85 3.76
N VAL A 314 1.02 28.60 4.99
CA VAL A 314 2.37 28.10 5.30
C VAL A 314 2.26 26.63 5.67
N ALA A 315 2.99 25.77 4.94
CA ALA A 315 2.97 24.34 5.18
C ALA A 315 3.43 24.01 6.61
N LEU A 316 2.51 23.47 7.41
CA LEU A 316 2.81 22.91 8.72
C LEU A 316 3.24 21.47 8.55
N LYS A 317 4.37 21.09 9.15
CA LYS A 317 4.76 19.68 9.20
C LYS A 317 3.80 18.93 10.13
N LEU A 318 3.09 17.94 9.59
CA LEU A 318 2.19 17.09 10.36
C LEU A 318 2.85 15.74 10.66
N GLU A 319 2.98 15.42 11.95
CA GLU A 319 3.51 14.15 12.44
C GLU A 319 2.40 13.45 13.24
N LEU A 320 2.07 12.21 12.85
CA LEU A 320 1.07 11.36 13.50
C LEU A 320 1.70 10.00 13.84
N PRO A 321 2.63 9.94 14.82
CA PRO A 321 3.42 8.75 15.11
C PRO A 321 2.58 7.53 15.50
N ALA A 322 1.51 7.69 16.29
CA ALA A 322 0.69 6.55 16.71
C ALA A 322 -0.11 5.95 15.54
N SER A 323 -0.67 6.82 14.70
CA SER A 323 -1.39 6.46 13.47
C SER A 323 -0.46 5.78 12.48
N GLN A 324 0.74 6.33 12.26
CA GLN A 324 1.75 5.75 11.38
C GLN A 324 2.18 4.35 11.87
N CYS A 325 2.44 4.21 13.18
CA CYS A 325 2.82 2.93 13.78
C CYS A 325 1.70 1.89 13.60
N LEU A 326 0.45 2.25 13.87
CA LEU A 326 -0.70 1.34 13.72
C LEU A 326 -0.89 0.90 12.26
N ILE A 327 -0.89 1.86 11.31
CA ILE A 327 -1.05 1.56 9.88
C ILE A 327 0.05 0.61 9.42
N THR A 328 1.31 0.94 9.73
CA THR A 328 2.47 0.13 9.32
C THR A 328 2.40 -1.26 9.93
N TYR A 329 2.07 -1.35 11.23
CA TYR A 329 1.97 -2.62 11.95
C TYR A 329 0.88 -3.52 11.39
N VAL A 330 -0.33 -2.99 11.17
CA VAL A 330 -1.46 -3.78 10.63
C VAL A 330 -1.18 -4.17 9.18
N ASN A 331 -0.65 -3.25 8.36
CA ASN A 331 -0.29 -3.54 6.97
C ASN A 331 0.79 -4.63 6.90
N ASP A 332 1.84 -4.55 7.71
CA ASP A 332 2.90 -5.58 7.74
C ASP A 332 2.33 -6.95 8.11
N ILE A 333 1.48 -7.04 9.14
CA ILE A 333 0.83 -8.30 9.53
C ILE A 333 -0.02 -8.85 8.39
N GLN A 334 -0.93 -8.04 7.85
CA GLN A 334 -1.85 -8.48 6.79
C GLN A 334 -1.11 -8.86 5.51
N ASN A 335 -0.08 -8.11 5.14
CA ASN A 335 0.68 -8.36 3.93
C ASN A 335 1.64 -9.54 4.09
N LEU A 336 2.22 -9.78 5.28
CA LEU A 336 2.94 -11.03 5.56
C LEU A 336 2.04 -12.25 5.42
N ILE A 337 0.83 -12.22 5.99
CA ILE A 337 -0.15 -13.30 5.85
C ILE A 337 -0.47 -13.54 4.37
N LYS A 338 -0.77 -12.47 3.61
CA LYS A 338 -1.06 -12.56 2.16
C LYS A 338 0.12 -13.13 1.39
N LEU A 339 1.35 -12.64 1.64
CA LEU A 339 2.57 -13.11 0.97
C LEU A 339 2.82 -14.60 1.24
N VAL A 340 2.72 -15.03 2.49
CA VAL A 340 2.86 -16.44 2.86
C VAL A 340 1.81 -17.29 2.12
N ASN A 341 0.55 -16.84 2.10
CA ASN A 341 -0.52 -17.57 1.43
C ASN A 341 -0.40 -17.62 -0.10
N LEU A 342 0.22 -16.62 -0.72
CA LEU A 342 0.43 -16.57 -2.17
C LEU A 342 1.66 -17.37 -2.63
N THR A 343 2.62 -17.62 -1.75
CA THR A 343 3.90 -18.26 -2.10
C THR A 343 3.91 -19.76 -1.90
N TYR A 344 3.08 -20.26 -0.98
CA TYR A 344 3.02 -21.67 -0.66
C TYR A 344 1.93 -22.44 -1.41
N ASN A 345 2.31 -23.66 -1.81
CA ASN A 345 1.44 -24.75 -2.27
C ASN A 345 1.45 -25.88 -1.23
N THR A 346 1.41 -25.55 0.07
CA THR A 346 1.70 -26.51 1.14
C THR A 346 0.44 -27.17 1.71
N ASN A 347 0.61 -28.42 2.14
CA ASN A 347 -0.44 -29.29 2.64
C ASN A 347 -0.97 -28.95 4.03
N ALA A 348 -0.48 -27.90 4.71
CA ALA A 348 -0.86 -27.56 6.08
C ALA A 348 -1.32 -26.10 6.16
N ARG A 349 -2.58 -25.89 6.57
CA ARG A 349 -3.17 -24.59 6.82
C ARG A 349 -3.51 -24.47 8.30
N ILE A 350 -3.12 -23.37 8.91
CA ILE A 350 -3.61 -22.99 10.24
C ILE A 350 -4.72 -21.98 10.01
N LYS A 351 -5.97 -22.36 10.29
CA LYS A 351 -7.12 -21.46 10.22
C LYS A 351 -7.35 -20.86 11.60
N ILE A 352 -7.42 -19.53 11.69
CA ILE A 352 -7.77 -18.81 12.91
C ILE A 352 -8.93 -17.87 12.62
N PRO A 353 -10.07 -18.00 13.28
CA PRO A 353 -11.11 -16.99 13.19
C PRO A 353 -10.59 -15.65 13.72
N VAL A 354 -10.71 -14.59 12.91
CA VAL A 354 -10.31 -13.22 13.26
C VAL A 354 -11.28 -12.62 14.28
N TRP A 355 -12.55 -13.03 14.23
CA TRP A 355 -13.62 -12.70 15.18
C TRP A 355 -14.86 -13.55 14.81
N PRO A 356 -15.84 -13.79 15.71
CA PRO A 356 -16.24 -15.10 16.22
C PRO A 356 -16.84 -16.04 15.17
N ASN A 357 -16.05 -17.03 14.78
CA ASN A 357 -16.57 -18.28 14.22
C ASN A 357 -16.43 -19.35 15.33
N PRO A 358 -17.45 -20.19 15.59
CA PRO A 358 -17.37 -21.29 16.55
C PRO A 358 -16.31 -22.36 16.22
N GLU A 359 -15.62 -22.28 15.08
CA GLU A 359 -14.55 -23.23 14.81
C GLU A 359 -13.27 -22.84 15.56
N SER A 360 -12.87 -23.67 16.53
CA SER A 360 -11.57 -23.51 17.17
C SER A 360 -10.45 -23.43 16.12
N PRO A 361 -9.38 -22.67 16.40
CA PRO A 361 -8.20 -22.71 15.57
C PRO A 361 -7.75 -24.16 15.46
N HIS A 362 -7.73 -24.68 14.24
CA HIS A 362 -7.38 -26.06 13.97
C HIS A 362 -6.44 -26.15 12.79
N PHE A 363 -5.52 -27.10 12.92
CA PHE A 363 -4.63 -27.49 11.84
C PHE A 363 -5.44 -28.34 10.87
N GLU A 364 -5.64 -27.83 9.66
CA GLU A 364 -6.12 -28.64 8.55
C GLU A 364 -4.93 -28.97 7.66
N LEU A 365 -4.65 -30.27 7.57
CA LEU A 365 -3.74 -30.78 6.55
C LEU A 365 -4.54 -30.92 5.24
N VAL A 366 -4.60 -29.86 4.44
CA VAL A 366 -5.26 -29.87 3.12
C VAL A 366 -4.21 -29.99 2.02
N ASP A 367 -4.13 -31.16 1.37
CA ASP A 367 -3.32 -31.36 0.15
C ASP A 367 -3.98 -30.62 -1.02
N LEU A 368 -3.53 -29.39 -1.27
CA LEU A 368 -3.91 -28.61 -2.43
C LEU A 368 -2.71 -28.51 -3.36
N ARG A 369 -2.65 -29.44 -4.32
CA ARG A 369 -1.82 -29.29 -5.51
C ARG A 369 -2.32 -28.10 -6.33
N SER A 370 -1.81 -26.89 -6.03
CA SER A 370 -1.98 -25.70 -6.87
C SER A 370 -0.68 -25.26 -7.53
N SER A 371 0.16 -26.22 -7.94
CA SER A 371 1.18 -25.90 -8.94
C SER A 371 0.46 -25.45 -10.21
N PHE A 372 0.68 -24.21 -10.63
CA PHE A 372 0.18 -23.74 -11.92
C PHE A 372 0.63 -24.73 -12.99
N ASP A 373 -0.33 -25.26 -13.74
CA ASP A 373 -0.01 -26.07 -14.90
C ASP A 373 0.47 -25.13 -16.00
N VAL A 374 1.78 -24.91 -16.07
CA VAL A 374 2.43 -24.03 -17.06
C VAL A 374 2.22 -24.50 -18.51
N SER A 375 1.58 -25.65 -18.73
CA SER A 375 1.13 -26.07 -20.07
C SER A 375 -0.20 -25.43 -20.49
N LYS A 376 -0.99 -24.92 -19.54
CA LYS A 376 -2.31 -24.32 -19.77
C LYS A 376 -2.24 -22.80 -19.75
N LYS A 377 -2.80 -22.16 -20.77
CA LYS A 377 -2.85 -20.70 -20.91
C LYS A 377 -3.53 -20.00 -19.73
N LEU A 378 -4.67 -20.54 -19.26
CA LEU A 378 -5.41 -20.01 -18.11
C LEU A 378 -4.52 -19.96 -16.86
N GLU A 379 -3.83 -21.06 -16.54
CA GLU A 379 -2.95 -21.14 -15.38
C GLU A 379 -1.73 -20.21 -15.51
N MET A 380 -1.18 -20.03 -16.71
CA MET A 380 -0.11 -19.05 -16.94
C MET A 380 -0.56 -17.61 -16.67
N HIS A 381 -1.77 -17.24 -17.10
CA HIS A 381 -2.31 -15.89 -16.87
C HIS A 381 -2.62 -15.67 -15.39
N ALA A 382 -3.18 -16.68 -14.70
CA ALA A 382 -3.34 -16.66 -13.26
C ALA A 382 -1.99 -16.53 -12.53
N ALA A 383 -0.95 -17.20 -13.02
CA ALA A 383 0.40 -17.13 -12.47
C ALA A 383 1.02 -15.73 -12.62
N LEU A 384 0.81 -15.05 -13.75
CA LEU A 384 1.20 -13.65 -13.93
C LEU A 384 0.43 -12.71 -12.99
N ARG A 385 -0.88 -12.93 -12.81
CA ARG A 385 -1.66 -12.17 -11.82
C ARG A 385 -1.06 -12.34 -10.42
N ARG A 386 -0.67 -13.55 -10.06
CA ARG A 386 -0.04 -13.83 -8.77
C ARG A 386 1.28 -13.09 -8.59
N LEU A 387 2.16 -13.05 -9.61
CA LEU A 387 3.39 -12.26 -9.56
C LEU A 387 3.12 -10.76 -9.42
N GLN A 388 2.08 -10.25 -10.09
CA GLN A 388 1.65 -8.86 -9.97
C GLN A 388 1.22 -8.54 -8.52
N ILE A 389 0.38 -9.39 -7.92
CA ILE A 389 -0.09 -9.23 -6.53
C ILE A 389 1.09 -9.32 -5.56
N LEU A 390 1.99 -10.29 -5.73
CA LEU A 390 3.19 -10.44 -4.89
C LEU A 390 4.05 -9.16 -4.93
N GLY A 391 4.33 -8.63 -6.12
CA GLY A 391 5.11 -7.40 -6.25
C GLY A 391 4.39 -6.18 -5.68
N GLU A 392 3.05 -6.12 -5.77
CA GLU A 392 2.25 -5.04 -5.17
C GLU A 392 2.36 -5.04 -3.64
N LEU A 393 2.24 -6.21 -3.03
CA LEU A 393 2.35 -6.38 -1.58
C LEU A 393 3.74 -6.02 -1.04
N ILE A 394 4.79 -6.13 -1.86
CA ILE A 394 6.20 -5.84 -1.51
C ILE A 394 6.54 -4.34 -1.72
N THR A 395 5.67 -3.55 -2.35
CA THR A 395 5.94 -2.11 -2.50
C THR A 395 6.02 -1.40 -1.16
N GLY A 396 6.80 -0.32 -1.05
CA GLY A 396 6.97 0.44 0.20
C GLY A 396 5.70 1.12 0.75
N LYS A 397 4.56 1.03 0.03
CA LYS A 397 3.24 1.42 0.53
C LYS A 397 2.61 0.34 1.41
N ASN A 398 2.91 -0.93 1.11
CA ASN A 398 2.28 -2.11 1.68
C ASN A 398 3.24 -2.86 2.62
N PHE A 399 4.53 -2.89 2.30
CA PHE A 399 5.56 -3.57 3.07
C PHE A 399 6.53 -2.57 3.67
N SER A 400 6.64 -2.56 5.00
CA SER A 400 7.54 -1.62 5.66
C SER A 400 9.00 -1.94 5.39
N LYS A 401 9.83 -0.89 5.40
CA LYS A 401 11.28 -1.03 5.34
C LYS A 401 11.82 -1.90 6.48
N PHE A 402 11.18 -1.85 7.66
CA PHE A 402 11.52 -2.69 8.79
C PHE A 402 11.53 -4.18 8.39
N ILE A 403 10.47 -4.66 7.72
CA ILE A 403 10.41 -6.06 7.31
C ILE A 403 11.42 -6.38 6.19
N ILE A 404 11.59 -5.48 5.23
CA ILE A 404 12.58 -5.63 4.13
C ILE A 404 14.00 -5.81 4.69
N ASP A 405 14.36 -5.02 5.71
CA ASP A 405 15.69 -5.01 6.31
C ASP A 405 15.98 -6.27 7.15
N LEU A 406 14.96 -7.05 7.55
CA LEU A 406 15.13 -8.31 8.28
C LEU A 406 15.71 -9.43 7.40
N ASP A 407 15.54 -9.38 6.07
CA ASP A 407 16.19 -10.30 5.13
C ASP A 407 16.91 -9.54 4.00
N PRO A 408 18.16 -9.10 4.23
CA PRO A 408 18.96 -8.42 3.22
C PRO A 408 19.45 -9.35 2.09
N SER A 409 19.23 -10.67 2.20
CA SER A 409 19.62 -11.65 1.18
C SER A 409 18.59 -11.82 0.07
N THR A 410 17.40 -11.22 0.21
CA THR A 410 16.33 -11.27 -0.78
C THR A 410 16.32 -10.00 -1.62
N ASP A 411 16.27 -10.16 -2.95
CA ASP A 411 16.12 -9.02 -3.86
C ASP A 411 14.65 -8.61 -3.99
N TRP A 412 14.13 -7.93 -2.97
CA TRP A 412 12.75 -7.44 -2.93
C TRP A 412 12.40 -6.57 -4.14
N ARG A 413 13.38 -5.86 -4.72
CA ARG A 413 13.17 -4.99 -5.89
C ARG A 413 12.86 -5.79 -7.15
N ALA A 414 13.32 -7.03 -7.27
CA ALA A 414 13.02 -7.88 -8.42
C ALA A 414 11.51 -8.11 -8.58
N PHE A 415 10.80 -8.34 -7.46
CA PHE A 415 9.33 -8.50 -7.48
C PHE A 415 8.60 -7.23 -7.92
N ILE A 416 9.07 -6.05 -7.46
CA ILE A 416 8.50 -4.76 -7.86
C ILE A 416 8.69 -4.53 -9.36
N VAL A 417 9.89 -4.81 -9.89
CA VAL A 417 10.20 -4.68 -11.32
C VAL A 417 9.30 -5.59 -12.17
N ILE A 418 9.09 -6.84 -11.73
CA ILE A 418 8.20 -7.78 -12.42
C ILE A 418 6.75 -7.27 -12.39
N ARG A 419 6.26 -6.80 -11.24
CA ARG A 419 4.92 -6.21 -11.11
C ARG A 419 4.77 -5.01 -12.04
N ASP A 420 5.72 -4.08 -12.05
CA ASP A 420 5.68 -2.91 -12.93
C ASP A 420 5.64 -3.32 -14.40
N ALA A 421 6.44 -4.31 -14.80
CA ALA A 421 6.42 -4.83 -16.16
C ALA A 421 5.08 -5.47 -16.56
N ILE A 422 4.43 -6.19 -15.64
CA ILE A 422 3.10 -6.79 -15.86
C ILE A 422 2.02 -5.71 -15.91
N THR A 423 2.14 -4.67 -15.09
CA THR A 423 1.19 -3.55 -14.98
C THR A 423 1.34 -2.50 -16.11
N HIS A 424 2.46 -2.50 -16.82
CA HIS A 424 2.76 -1.51 -17.87
C HIS A 424 3.18 -2.18 -19.19
N GLN A 425 2.51 -3.26 -19.58
CA GLN A 425 2.81 -3.93 -20.87
C GLN A 425 2.53 -3.04 -22.09
N ASP A 426 1.79 -1.95 -21.90
CA ASP A 426 1.56 -0.93 -22.91
C ASP A 426 2.76 0.01 -23.11
N GLU A 427 3.77 -0.04 -22.24
CA GLU A 427 5.01 0.72 -22.33
C GLU A 427 6.19 -0.11 -22.89
N ARG A 428 7.15 0.58 -23.51
CA ARG A 428 8.40 -0.02 -24.05
C ARG A 428 8.10 -1.25 -24.92
N ASP A 429 8.94 -2.29 -24.84
CA ASP A 429 8.79 -3.60 -25.46
C ASP A 429 8.31 -4.68 -24.45
N LEU A 430 7.62 -4.27 -23.38
CA LEU A 430 7.27 -5.15 -22.25
C LEU A 430 6.28 -6.24 -22.65
N LYS A 431 5.24 -5.94 -23.46
CA LYS A 431 4.33 -6.98 -24.00
C LYS A 431 5.08 -8.08 -24.75
N TYR A 432 6.06 -7.70 -25.57
CA TYR A 432 6.88 -8.66 -26.31
C TYR A 432 7.73 -9.53 -25.37
N ARG A 433 8.39 -8.92 -24.38
CA ARG A 433 9.20 -9.65 -23.40
C ARG A 433 8.37 -10.61 -22.55
N MET A 434 7.17 -10.19 -22.15
CA MET A 434 6.25 -11.06 -21.43
C MET A 434 5.80 -12.24 -22.30
N GLY A 435 5.51 -12.01 -23.58
CA GLY A 435 5.21 -13.09 -24.53
C GLY A 435 6.37 -14.09 -24.69
N GLN A 436 7.62 -13.61 -24.72
CA GLN A 436 8.80 -14.49 -24.75
C GLN A 436 8.94 -15.31 -23.47
N PHE A 437 8.78 -14.68 -22.31
CA PHE A 437 8.80 -15.38 -21.02
C PHE A 437 7.72 -16.46 -20.93
N LEU A 438 6.48 -16.15 -21.34
CA LEU A 438 5.37 -17.11 -21.37
C LEU A 438 5.58 -18.27 -22.36
N SER A 439 6.48 -18.11 -23.34
CA SER A 439 6.83 -19.17 -24.29
C SER A 439 7.93 -20.10 -23.75
N ASP A 440 8.70 -19.70 -22.73
CA ASP A 440 9.80 -20.48 -22.16
C ASP A 440 9.33 -21.30 -20.95
N ARG A 441 8.94 -22.55 -21.21
CA ARG A 441 8.45 -23.48 -20.17
C ARG A 441 9.49 -23.76 -19.08
N VAL A 442 10.78 -23.81 -19.41
CA VAL A 442 11.84 -24.11 -18.43
C VAL A 442 11.97 -22.94 -17.46
N TRP A 443 11.94 -21.72 -17.99
CA TRP A 443 12.00 -20.52 -17.16
C TRP A 443 10.74 -20.35 -16.30
N LEU A 444 9.56 -20.62 -16.85
CA LEU A 444 8.30 -20.63 -16.08
C LEU A 444 8.37 -21.62 -14.92
N GLN A 445 8.84 -22.86 -15.16
CA GLN A 445 9.01 -23.86 -14.09
C GLN A 445 10.01 -23.40 -13.03
N GLN A 446 11.12 -22.76 -13.42
CA GLN A 446 12.07 -22.20 -12.45
C GLN A 446 11.39 -21.16 -11.56
N VAL A 447 10.63 -20.22 -12.13
CA VAL A 447 9.94 -19.17 -11.35
C VAL A 447 8.84 -19.77 -10.46
N PHE A 448 7.91 -20.52 -11.04
CA PHE A 448 6.68 -20.91 -10.35
C PHE A 448 6.79 -22.17 -9.50
N ALA A 449 7.68 -23.11 -9.85
CA ALA A 449 7.83 -24.36 -9.10
C ALA A 449 8.98 -24.32 -8.08
N LYS A 450 10.04 -23.55 -8.33
CA LYS A 450 11.22 -23.49 -7.44
C LYS A 450 11.31 -22.17 -6.68
N ASP A 451 11.37 -21.04 -7.39
CA ASP A 451 11.63 -19.75 -6.74
C ASP A 451 10.48 -19.32 -5.82
N LEU A 452 9.21 -19.47 -6.22
CA LEU A 452 8.09 -19.15 -5.32
C LEU A 452 8.06 -20.00 -4.05
N PHE A 453 8.42 -21.28 -4.19
CA PHE A 453 8.52 -22.19 -3.05
C PHE A 453 9.67 -21.80 -2.10
N GLU A 454 10.84 -21.47 -2.66
CA GLU A 454 11.97 -20.94 -1.90
C GLU A 454 11.62 -19.59 -1.23
N PHE A 455 10.89 -18.72 -1.93
CA PHE A 455 10.44 -17.45 -1.39
C PHE A 455 9.51 -17.66 -0.20
N GLY A 456 8.58 -18.62 -0.29
CA GLY A 456 7.80 -19.06 0.86
C GLY A 456 8.70 -19.43 2.05
N LYS A 457 9.71 -20.28 1.85
CA LYS A 457 10.63 -20.69 2.93
C LYS A 457 11.30 -19.48 3.59
N LYS A 458 11.74 -18.51 2.80
CA LYS A 458 12.30 -17.23 3.28
C LYS A 458 11.28 -16.43 4.10
N LEU A 459 10.02 -16.37 3.69
CA LEU A 459 8.96 -15.69 4.45
C LEU A 459 8.69 -16.33 5.82
N ASN A 460 8.78 -17.66 5.95
CA ASN A 460 8.66 -18.29 7.28
C ASN A 460 9.85 -17.94 8.20
N HIS A 461 11.07 -17.87 7.65
CA HIS A 461 12.23 -17.39 8.42
C HIS A 461 12.11 -15.91 8.78
N LEU A 462 11.44 -15.12 7.94
CA LEU A 462 11.16 -13.71 8.19
C LEU A 462 10.25 -13.52 9.41
N LEU A 463 9.28 -14.42 9.64
CA LEU A 463 8.45 -14.41 10.85
C LEU A 463 9.30 -14.60 12.12
N LEU A 464 10.26 -15.54 12.09
CA LEU A 464 11.20 -15.75 13.19
C LEU A 464 12.13 -14.54 13.41
N ALA A 465 12.66 -13.96 12.33
CA ALA A 465 13.50 -12.75 12.40
C ALA A 465 12.72 -11.54 12.96
N ARG A 466 11.43 -11.42 12.59
CA ARG A 466 10.51 -10.42 13.12
C ARG A 466 10.32 -10.60 14.61
N GLU A 467 10.00 -11.81 15.08
CA GLU A 467 9.85 -12.10 16.51
C GLU A 467 11.13 -11.77 17.29
N LYS A 468 12.30 -12.15 16.78
CA LYS A 468 13.59 -11.84 17.42
C LYS A 468 13.83 -10.34 17.58
N THR A 469 13.31 -9.52 16.68
CA THR A 469 13.50 -8.06 16.70
C THR A 469 12.41 -7.33 17.49
N LEU A 470 11.16 -7.78 17.38
CA LEU A 470 10.00 -7.17 18.04
C LEU A 470 9.74 -7.70 19.46
N GLY A 471 10.33 -8.85 19.79
CA GLY A 471 10.01 -9.60 21.00
C GLY A 471 8.85 -10.57 20.78
N GLN A 472 8.82 -11.59 21.64
CA GLN A 472 7.77 -12.62 21.65
C GLN A 472 6.42 -12.04 22.08
N TYR A 473 5.36 -12.35 21.34
CA TYR A 473 3.99 -12.06 21.74
C TYR A 473 3.55 -13.00 22.88
N ASN A 474 3.08 -12.44 24.00
CA ASN A 474 2.77 -13.18 25.23
C ASN A 474 1.30 -13.03 25.67
N TYR A 475 0.37 -12.87 24.72
CA TYR A 475 -1.08 -12.72 24.98
C TYR A 475 -1.43 -11.50 25.86
N ASP A 476 -0.68 -10.41 25.70
CA ASP A 476 -0.95 -9.12 26.33
C ASP A 476 -0.93 -7.99 25.28
N PRO A 477 -2.10 -7.67 24.69
CA PRO A 477 -2.23 -6.64 23.65
C PRO A 477 -1.74 -5.26 24.10
N ALA A 478 -2.00 -4.89 25.36
CA ALA A 478 -1.72 -3.55 25.87
C ALA A 478 -0.21 -3.33 26.06
N LEU A 479 0.47 -4.26 26.73
CA LEU A 479 1.92 -4.18 26.89
C LEU A 479 2.64 -4.27 25.54
N TYR A 480 2.16 -5.15 24.66
CA TYR A 480 2.77 -5.32 23.34
C TYR A 480 2.61 -4.06 22.47
N TRP A 481 1.43 -3.43 22.45
CA TRP A 481 1.23 -2.15 21.76
C TRP A 481 2.17 -1.06 22.28
N GLN A 482 2.28 -0.90 23.60
CA GLN A 482 3.18 0.10 24.20
C GLN A 482 4.64 -0.16 23.84
N HIS A 483 5.06 -1.43 23.80
CA HIS A 483 6.40 -1.81 23.38
C HIS A 483 6.66 -1.40 21.91
N ARG A 484 5.71 -1.71 21.02
CA ARG A 484 5.79 -1.34 19.58
C ARG A 484 5.88 0.16 19.38
N LEU A 485 5.01 0.94 20.05
CA LEU A 485 5.02 2.39 19.94
C LEU A 485 6.35 3.01 20.43
N LYS A 486 6.93 2.46 21.50
CA LYS A 486 8.25 2.88 22.00
C LYS A 486 9.36 2.57 21.00
N GLN A 487 9.35 1.39 20.38
CA GLN A 487 10.34 1.02 19.36
C GLN A 487 10.27 1.96 18.15
N GLU A 488 9.06 2.27 17.66
CA GLU A 488 8.88 3.20 16.53
C GLU A 488 9.43 4.59 16.88
N ALA A 489 9.12 5.11 18.08
CA ALA A 489 9.64 6.39 18.54
C ALA A 489 11.19 6.44 18.61
N ILE A 490 11.84 5.30 18.92
CA ILE A 490 13.31 5.19 18.91
C ILE A 490 13.84 5.18 17.47
N ALA A 491 13.20 4.42 16.57
CA ALA A 491 13.59 4.33 15.17
C ALA A 491 13.51 5.70 14.45
N VAL A 492 12.47 6.48 14.75
CA VAL A 492 12.32 7.86 14.25
C VAL A 492 13.42 8.78 14.77
N LYS A 493 13.78 8.69 16.06
CA LYS A 493 14.85 9.49 16.68
C LYS A 493 16.25 9.15 16.15
N GLN A 494 16.48 7.91 15.74
CA GLN A 494 17.77 7.45 15.22
C GLN A 494 17.97 7.78 13.72
N GLY A 495 17.05 8.53 13.09
CA GLY A 495 17.20 8.95 11.69
C GLY A 495 16.96 7.84 10.67
N ASN A 496 16.49 6.66 11.09
CA ASN A 496 16.12 5.57 10.18
C ASN A 496 14.82 5.84 9.41
N SER A 497 14.15 6.96 9.70
CA SER A 497 12.85 7.35 9.13
C SER A 497 12.95 8.20 7.85
N ASN A 498 14.06 8.14 7.10
CA ASN A 498 14.06 8.65 5.72
C ASN A 498 13.36 7.64 4.81
N ASN A 499 12.09 7.92 4.54
CA ASN A 499 11.18 7.10 3.76
C ASN A 499 11.36 7.23 2.25
N ASN A 500 11.23 6.06 1.60
CA ASN A 500 10.56 5.79 0.33
C ASN A 500 11.17 6.20 -1.01
N ASN A 501 12.42 6.69 -1.06
CA ASN A 501 13.16 6.70 -2.32
C ASN A 501 14.36 5.74 -2.25
N PRO A 502 14.32 4.56 -2.91
CA PRO A 502 15.46 3.66 -3.00
C PRO A 502 16.55 4.20 -3.97
N GLY A 503 16.67 5.52 -4.13
CA GLY A 503 17.37 6.16 -5.26
C GLY A 503 18.41 7.22 -4.92
N LYS A 504 18.44 7.83 -3.73
CA LYS A 504 19.44 8.86 -3.42
C LYS A 504 19.82 8.86 -1.94
N GLN A 505 20.90 8.13 -1.63
CA GLN A 505 21.69 8.41 -0.43
C GLN A 505 22.65 9.55 -0.79
N GLU A 506 22.33 10.77 -0.33
CA GLU A 506 23.29 11.86 -0.29
C GLU A 506 24.27 11.57 0.86
N MET A 507 25.55 11.39 0.52
CA MET A 507 26.62 11.30 1.48
C MET A 507 27.05 12.71 1.91
N ASP A 508 27.16 12.91 3.21
CA ASP A 508 27.85 14.04 3.83
C ASP A 508 29.27 14.16 3.27
N ALA A 509 29.57 15.33 2.69
CA ALA A 509 30.89 15.64 2.17
C ALA A 509 31.85 15.92 3.32
N ALA A 510 32.86 15.06 3.46
CA ALA A 510 33.99 15.25 4.34
C ALA A 510 34.71 16.57 4.02
N THR A 511 34.88 17.39 5.06
CA THR A 511 35.53 18.69 5.05
C THR A 511 37.05 18.50 4.89
N SER A 512 37.60 18.88 3.73
CA SER A 512 39.05 19.00 3.53
C SER A 512 39.50 20.44 3.76
N SER A 513 40.00 20.75 4.95
CA SER A 513 40.67 22.03 5.22
C SER A 513 42.16 21.79 5.47
N ASN A 514 43.00 22.16 4.51
CA ASN A 514 44.39 22.59 4.74
C ASN A 514 44.97 23.12 3.41
N ALA A 515 44.63 24.37 3.07
CA ALA A 515 45.31 25.14 2.03
C ALA A 515 46.11 26.29 2.68
N PRO A 516 47.35 26.58 2.23
CA PRO A 516 48.20 27.61 2.82
C PRO A 516 47.65 29.03 2.58
N LYS A 517 47.73 29.90 3.59
CA LYS A 517 47.30 31.31 3.53
C LYS A 517 48.03 32.05 2.40
N GLN A 518 47.34 32.32 1.31
CA GLN A 518 47.82 33.15 0.22
C GLN A 518 47.64 34.65 0.58
N ALA A 519 48.64 35.48 0.30
CA ALA A 519 48.51 36.93 0.47
C ALA A 519 47.58 37.51 -0.61
N LEU A 520 46.66 38.39 -0.21
CA LEU A 520 45.68 39.02 -1.12
C LEU A 520 46.37 39.82 -2.22
N SER A 521 45.88 39.70 -3.46
CA SER A 521 46.33 40.47 -4.61
C SER A 521 45.98 41.96 -4.49
N ALA A 522 46.58 42.80 -5.35
CA ALA A 522 46.31 44.25 -5.35
C ALA A 522 44.82 44.57 -5.61
N ASP A 523 44.19 43.83 -6.52
CA ASP A 523 42.78 44.00 -6.89
C ASP A 523 41.83 43.57 -5.77
N GLU A 524 42.17 42.50 -5.04
CA GLU A 524 41.40 42.02 -3.87
C GLU A 524 41.52 42.99 -2.69
N ASN A 525 42.71 43.56 -2.47
CA ASN A 525 42.90 44.61 -1.47
C ASN A 525 42.13 45.90 -1.84
N GLU A 526 42.05 46.26 -3.12
CA GLU A 526 41.19 47.38 -3.57
C GLU A 526 39.70 47.06 -3.34
N PHE A 527 39.27 45.81 -3.56
CA PHE A 527 37.89 45.38 -3.30
C PHE A 527 37.51 45.51 -1.83
N ILE A 528 38.36 45.04 -0.91
CA ILE A 528 38.15 45.18 0.53
C ILE A 528 38.16 46.65 0.95
N LYS A 529 39.09 47.46 0.42
CA LYS A 529 39.12 48.92 0.69
C LYS A 529 37.85 49.63 0.23
N CYS A 530 37.29 49.25 -0.91
CA CYS A 530 36.02 49.81 -1.38
C CYS A 530 34.87 49.44 -0.43
N LEU A 531 34.77 48.18 0.03
CA LEU A 531 33.75 47.78 1.01
C LEU A 531 33.86 48.57 2.32
N ILE A 532 35.09 48.81 2.81
CA ILE A 532 35.32 49.62 4.02
C ILE A 532 34.92 51.08 3.78
N THR A 533 35.32 51.67 2.65
CA THR A 533 35.02 53.07 2.30
C THR A 533 33.51 53.33 2.25
N PHE A 534 32.74 52.37 1.74
CA PHE A 534 31.28 52.44 1.66
C PHE A 534 30.53 51.83 2.85
N LYS A 535 31.24 51.61 3.97
CA LYS A 535 30.66 51.16 5.26
C LYS A 535 29.84 49.87 5.16
N ALA A 536 30.34 48.88 4.43
CA ALA A 536 29.75 47.54 4.42
C ALA A 536 29.79 46.90 5.83
N PRO A 537 28.84 46.00 6.18
CA PRO A 537 28.89 45.28 7.44
C PRO A 537 30.19 44.48 7.60
N ASN A 538 30.76 44.44 8.82
CA ASN A 538 32.03 43.74 9.08
C ASN A 538 31.96 42.25 8.70
N GLU A 539 30.80 41.61 8.86
CA GLU A 539 30.54 40.23 8.45
C GLU A 539 30.75 40.00 6.95
N VAL A 540 30.37 40.97 6.12
CA VAL A 540 30.53 40.93 4.65
C VAL A 540 32.00 41.14 4.27
N ILE A 541 32.70 42.02 4.98
CA ILE A 541 34.13 42.26 4.79
C ILE A 541 34.92 41.00 5.16
N ASP A 542 34.66 40.41 6.32
CA ASP A 542 35.30 39.17 6.78
C ASP A 542 35.02 37.99 5.82
N LEU A 543 33.78 37.87 5.33
CA LEU A 543 33.42 36.87 4.33
C LEU A 543 34.26 37.03 3.05
N CYS A 544 34.42 38.26 2.56
CA CYS A 544 35.22 38.53 1.36
C CYS A 544 36.71 38.28 1.60
N VAL A 545 37.26 38.62 2.77
CA VAL A 545 38.65 38.31 3.14
C VAL A 545 38.88 36.80 3.19
N LYS A 546 37.94 36.04 3.78
CA LYS A 546 38.01 34.57 3.82
C LYS A 546 37.87 33.94 2.42
N LEU A 547 37.01 34.50 1.57
CA LEU A 547 36.83 34.07 0.19
C LEU A 547 38.10 34.28 -0.64
N PHE A 548 38.68 35.49 -0.61
CA PHE A 548 39.90 35.80 -1.38
C PHE A 548 41.15 35.10 -0.83
N SER A 549 41.19 34.78 0.47
CA SER A 549 42.28 33.97 1.05
C SER A 549 42.11 32.46 0.85
N GLY A 550 41.05 32.02 0.15
CA GLY A 550 40.79 30.61 -0.15
C GLY A 550 40.31 29.78 1.05
N GLN A 551 39.90 30.42 2.15
CA GLN A 551 39.37 29.72 3.33
C GLN A 551 37.91 29.26 3.14
N ILE A 552 37.22 29.81 2.14
CA ILE A 552 35.84 29.45 1.77
C ILE A 552 35.84 29.22 0.26
N GLU A 553 35.47 28.01 -0.18
CA GLU A 553 35.53 27.63 -1.61
C GLU A 553 34.40 28.23 -2.46
N THR A 554 33.23 28.51 -1.87
CA THR A 554 32.07 29.01 -2.62
C THR A 554 31.13 29.84 -1.74
N VAL A 555 30.58 30.92 -2.29
CA VAL A 555 29.44 31.65 -1.71
C VAL A 555 28.18 31.43 -2.57
N SER A 556 27.02 31.42 -1.95
CA SER A 556 25.73 31.30 -2.63
C SER A 556 25.42 32.53 -3.51
N LYS A 557 24.49 32.38 -4.46
CA LYS A 557 24.03 33.52 -5.30
C LYS A 557 23.42 34.65 -4.48
N LEU A 558 22.79 34.31 -3.35
CA LEU A 558 22.20 35.27 -2.42
C LEU A 558 23.28 36.10 -1.72
N GLU A 559 24.32 35.45 -1.20
CA GLU A 559 25.46 36.11 -0.54
C GLU A 559 26.25 36.98 -1.51
N LYS A 560 26.50 36.49 -2.73
CA LYS A 560 27.11 37.29 -3.80
C LYS A 560 26.31 38.57 -4.09
N GLY A 561 24.98 38.44 -4.15
CA GLY A 561 24.08 39.58 -4.33
C GLY A 561 24.14 40.56 -3.15
N ALA A 562 24.28 40.05 -1.92
CA ALA A 562 24.43 40.87 -0.72
C ALA A 562 25.76 41.65 -0.70
N ILE A 563 26.87 41.00 -1.04
CA ILE A 563 28.20 41.63 -1.15
C ILE A 563 28.17 42.79 -2.15
N LEU A 564 27.62 42.55 -3.35
CA LEU A 564 27.58 43.56 -4.40
C LEU A 564 26.61 44.72 -4.09
N LYS A 565 25.56 44.49 -3.29
CA LYS A 565 24.66 45.55 -2.82
C LYS A 565 25.35 46.56 -1.90
N CYS A 566 26.42 46.16 -1.20
CA CYS A 566 27.21 47.06 -0.37
C CYS A 566 28.08 48.03 -1.18
N LEU A 567 28.18 47.85 -2.50
CA LEU A 567 28.95 48.71 -3.40
C LEU A 567 27.99 49.57 -4.25
N PRO A 568 28.02 50.92 -4.15
CA PRO A 568 27.09 51.78 -4.86
C PRO A 568 27.42 51.86 -6.37
N ARG A 569 26.63 51.13 -7.18
CA ARG A 569 26.82 51.02 -8.64
C ARG A 569 26.86 52.35 -9.39
N LYS A 570 26.10 53.36 -8.94
CA LYS A 570 26.06 54.69 -9.60
C LYS A 570 27.31 55.53 -9.33
N GLU A 571 27.92 55.38 -8.16
CA GLU A 571 29.09 56.17 -7.72
C GLU A 571 30.40 55.54 -8.22
N LEU A 572 30.45 54.21 -8.28
CA LEU A 572 31.63 53.46 -8.71
C LEU A 572 31.75 53.30 -10.23
N GLY A 573 30.67 53.49 -11.00
CA GLY A 573 30.68 53.46 -12.46
C GLY A 573 31.35 52.20 -13.03
N ASP A 574 32.38 52.36 -13.84
CA ASP A 574 33.11 51.23 -14.43
C ASP A 574 33.94 50.43 -13.42
N LYS A 575 34.38 51.04 -12.30
CA LYS A 575 35.04 50.30 -11.22
C LYS A 575 34.13 49.24 -10.61
N TYR A 576 32.81 49.46 -10.56
CA TYR A 576 31.87 48.46 -10.07
C TYR A 576 31.92 47.17 -10.90
N LYS A 577 32.14 47.28 -12.22
CA LYS A 577 32.28 46.10 -13.10
C LYS A 577 33.58 45.35 -12.81
N THR A 578 34.68 46.08 -12.58
CA THR A 578 35.99 45.48 -12.26
C THR A 578 35.97 44.77 -10.91
N LEU A 579 35.33 45.37 -9.90
CA LEU A 579 35.10 44.76 -8.60
C LEU A 579 34.22 43.50 -8.73
N GLY A 580 33.11 43.59 -9.48
CA GLY A 580 32.27 42.44 -9.79
C GLY A 580 33.04 41.29 -10.45
N ALA A 581 33.91 41.60 -11.41
CA ALA A 581 34.75 40.61 -12.07
C ALA A 581 35.80 39.98 -11.14
N THR A 582 36.31 40.74 -10.17
CA THR A 582 37.25 40.24 -9.14
C THR A 582 36.56 39.23 -8.22
N LEU A 583 35.34 39.55 -7.77
CA LEU A 583 34.50 38.63 -7.01
C LEU A 583 34.11 37.39 -7.84
N ASP A 584 33.80 37.57 -9.13
CA ASP A 584 33.46 36.47 -10.03
C ASP A 584 34.63 35.49 -10.22
N LYS A 585 35.86 36.00 -10.35
CA LYS A 585 37.06 35.18 -10.44
C LYS A 585 37.31 34.39 -9.16
N ALA A 586 37.10 34.99 -7.99
CA ALA A 586 37.27 34.30 -6.70
C ALA A 586 36.23 33.20 -6.47
N ILE A 587 35.04 33.30 -7.08
CA ILE A 587 33.95 32.31 -6.96
C ILE A 587 34.01 31.24 -8.07
N ALA A 588 34.66 31.53 -9.20
CA ALA A 588 34.70 30.62 -10.33
C ALA A 588 35.61 29.41 -10.04
N LYS A 589 35.01 28.23 -9.80
CA LYS A 589 35.75 26.96 -9.81
C LYS A 589 36.45 26.77 -11.17
N PRO A 590 37.67 26.22 -11.24
CA PRO A 590 38.27 25.85 -12.52
C PRO A 590 37.32 24.89 -13.25
N ALA A 591 36.98 25.22 -14.50
CA ALA A 591 36.10 24.40 -15.30
C ALA A 591 36.83 23.09 -15.61
N LEU A 592 36.37 21.97 -15.02
CA LEU A 592 36.83 20.62 -15.37
C LEU A 592 36.83 20.47 -16.89
N SER A 593 37.97 20.06 -17.44
CA SER A 593 38.13 19.80 -18.87
C SER A 593 37.18 18.70 -19.35
N LEU A 594 36.89 18.63 -20.65
CA LEU A 594 36.04 17.56 -21.21
C LEU A 594 36.59 16.15 -20.90
N ALA A 595 37.92 16.01 -20.83
CA ALA A 595 38.59 14.76 -20.48
C ALA A 595 38.36 14.39 -19.01
N GLU A 596 38.50 15.32 -18.06
CA GLU A 596 38.27 15.08 -16.64
C GLU A 596 36.78 14.82 -16.33
N ARG A 597 35.86 15.46 -17.05
CA ARG A 597 34.42 15.13 -16.98
C ARG A 597 34.13 13.74 -17.53
N GLY A 598 34.83 13.33 -18.59
CA GLY A 598 34.77 11.97 -19.12
C GLY A 598 35.27 10.95 -18.11
N GLN A 599 36.42 11.21 -17.50
CA GLN A 599 37.03 10.34 -16.50
C GLN A 599 36.17 10.22 -15.24
N LYS A 600 35.63 11.33 -14.73
CA LYS A 600 34.72 11.32 -13.58
C LYS A 600 33.44 10.53 -13.86
N ARG A 601 32.87 10.61 -15.07
CA ARG A 601 31.71 9.80 -15.47
C ARG A 601 32.05 8.30 -15.54
N VAL A 602 33.25 7.96 -16.00
CA VAL A 602 33.72 6.57 -16.02
C VAL A 602 33.93 6.06 -14.59
N GLU A 603 34.55 6.85 -13.72
CA GLU A 603 34.73 6.52 -12.30
C GLU A 603 33.38 6.37 -11.56
N GLU A 604 32.43 7.28 -11.79
CA GLU A 604 31.08 7.18 -11.23
C GLU A 604 30.34 5.93 -11.75
N LYS A 605 30.49 5.61 -13.04
CA LYS A 605 29.90 4.40 -13.62
C LYS A 605 30.51 3.13 -13.05
N LEU A 606 31.84 3.06 -12.97
CA LEU A 606 32.55 1.92 -12.37
C LEU A 606 32.22 1.78 -10.87
N ALA A 607 32.12 2.88 -10.13
CA ALA A 607 31.71 2.86 -8.73
C ALA A 607 30.26 2.38 -8.57
N SER A 608 29.36 2.77 -9.47
CA SER A 608 27.98 2.28 -9.50
C SER A 608 27.90 0.79 -9.84
N GLU A 609 28.61 0.35 -10.89
CA GLU A 609 28.69 -1.04 -11.30
C GLU A 609 29.28 -1.92 -10.19
N LYS A 610 30.32 -1.43 -9.49
CA LYS A 610 30.90 -2.12 -8.32
C LYS A 610 29.90 -2.21 -7.17
N LYS A 611 29.20 -1.13 -6.82
CA LYS A 611 28.16 -1.14 -5.78
C LYS A 611 27.00 -2.08 -6.11
N GLU A 612 26.60 -2.13 -7.38
CA GLU A 612 25.55 -3.02 -7.86
C GLU A 612 26.01 -4.48 -7.81
N ALA A 613 27.24 -4.79 -8.23
CA ALA A 613 27.82 -6.12 -8.12
C ALA A 613 27.96 -6.57 -6.64
N GLU A 614 28.40 -5.69 -5.75
CA GLU A 614 28.48 -5.97 -4.31
C GLU A 614 27.10 -6.23 -3.70
N ARG A 615 26.07 -5.52 -4.17
CA ARG A 615 24.68 -5.75 -3.77
C ARG A 615 24.16 -7.09 -4.29
N GLU A 616 24.40 -7.39 -5.56
CA GLU A 616 23.99 -8.65 -6.19
C GLU A 616 24.65 -9.88 -5.55
N ALA A 617 25.91 -9.75 -5.14
CA ALA A 617 26.64 -10.82 -4.47
C ALA A 617 26.05 -11.22 -3.10
N ARG A 618 25.26 -10.34 -2.46
CA ARG A 618 24.57 -10.63 -1.19
C ARG A 618 23.32 -11.48 -1.38
N PHE A 619 22.74 -11.46 -2.57
CA PHE A 619 21.46 -12.10 -2.83
C PHE A 619 21.60 -13.61 -2.98
N LYS A 620 20.76 -14.36 -2.26
CA LYS A 620 20.76 -15.83 -2.25
C LYS A 620 19.39 -16.35 -2.70
N GLY A 621 19.38 -17.36 -3.58
CA GLY A 621 18.15 -17.97 -4.10
C GLY A 621 17.46 -17.16 -5.19
N LEU A 622 16.22 -17.54 -5.52
CA LEU A 622 15.30 -16.79 -6.38
C LEU A 622 15.90 -16.38 -7.74
N GLU A 623 16.64 -17.30 -8.36
CA GLU A 623 17.43 -17.02 -9.55
C GLU A 623 16.58 -16.71 -10.79
N GLY A 624 15.46 -17.41 -10.97
CA GLY A 624 14.51 -17.18 -12.05
C GLY A 624 13.82 -15.82 -11.95
N ILE A 625 13.41 -15.41 -10.74
CA ILE A 625 12.83 -14.09 -10.44
C ILE A 625 13.86 -12.98 -10.72
N ARG A 626 15.09 -13.13 -10.22
CA ARG A 626 16.16 -12.15 -10.50
C ARG A 626 16.48 -12.07 -11.99
N LYS A 627 16.57 -13.22 -12.67
CA LYS A 627 16.78 -13.29 -14.12
C LYS A 627 15.66 -12.58 -14.88
N LEU A 628 14.40 -12.77 -14.47
CA LEU A 628 13.24 -12.12 -15.11
C LEU A 628 13.27 -10.61 -14.90
N ALA A 629 13.51 -10.13 -13.67
CA ALA A 629 13.62 -8.71 -13.41
C ALA A 629 14.75 -8.04 -14.22
N LYS A 630 15.92 -8.68 -14.32
CA LYS A 630 17.02 -8.19 -15.17
C LYS A 630 16.64 -8.13 -16.64
N TYR A 631 16.03 -9.20 -17.16
CA TYR A 631 15.57 -9.27 -18.54
C TYR A 631 14.55 -8.17 -18.88
N LEU A 632 13.67 -7.81 -17.94
CA LEU A 632 12.68 -6.75 -18.13
C LEU A 632 13.29 -5.34 -18.10
N LEU A 633 14.49 -5.17 -17.55
CA LEU A 633 15.23 -3.90 -17.51
C LEU A 633 16.23 -3.72 -18.65
N GLU A 634 16.45 -4.73 -19.50
CA GLU A 634 17.35 -4.62 -20.65
C GLU A 634 16.93 -3.47 -21.61
N PRO A 635 17.86 -2.89 -22.39
CA PRO A 635 17.56 -1.80 -23.31
C PRO A 635 16.42 -2.11 -24.28
N VAL A 636 15.54 -1.13 -24.50
CA VAL A 636 14.30 -1.28 -25.28
C VAL A 636 14.58 -1.64 -26.75
N LYS A 637 13.93 -2.70 -27.25
CA LYS A 637 13.96 -3.07 -28.67
C LYS A 637 12.94 -2.24 -29.46
N LYS A 638 13.43 -1.29 -30.26
CA LYS A 638 12.58 -0.30 -30.97
C LYS A 638 11.57 -0.93 -31.94
N ASP A 639 11.92 -2.05 -32.55
CA ASP A 639 11.08 -2.83 -33.47
C ASP A 639 9.89 -3.52 -32.78
N GLN A 640 10.02 -3.77 -31.47
CA GLN A 640 9.01 -4.43 -30.66
C GLN A 640 8.06 -3.46 -29.92
N LEU A 641 8.23 -2.15 -30.12
CA LEU A 641 7.33 -1.15 -29.57
C LEU A 641 5.90 -1.30 -30.11
N LEU A 642 4.93 -1.00 -29.25
CA LEU A 642 3.50 -1.04 -29.60
C LEU A 642 3.10 0.21 -30.38
N ASN A 643 2.80 0.01 -31.67
CA ASN A 643 2.10 1.00 -32.49
C ASN A 643 0.58 0.95 -32.23
N PRO A 644 -0.21 1.92 -32.73
CA PRO A 644 -1.66 1.97 -32.51
C PRO A 644 -2.39 0.65 -32.82
N LEU A 645 -2.07 0.01 -33.95
CA LEU A 645 -2.69 -1.25 -34.36
C LEU A 645 -2.32 -2.39 -33.39
N LYS A 646 -1.03 -2.53 -33.05
CA LYS A 646 -0.54 -3.51 -32.07
C LYS A 646 -1.19 -3.34 -30.69
N ARG A 647 -1.54 -2.11 -30.29
CA ARG A 647 -2.27 -1.85 -29.02
C ARG A 647 -3.72 -2.37 -29.08
N ILE A 648 -4.40 -2.16 -30.21
CA ILE A 648 -5.76 -2.71 -30.41
C ILE A 648 -5.70 -4.23 -30.47
N GLU A 649 -4.75 -4.81 -31.20
CA GLU A 649 -4.52 -6.26 -31.27
C GLU A 649 -4.24 -6.85 -29.87
N ALA A 650 -3.44 -6.16 -29.05
CA ALA A 650 -3.15 -6.59 -27.68
C ALA A 650 -4.39 -6.62 -26.77
N ALA A 651 -5.27 -5.62 -26.90
CA ALA A 651 -6.55 -5.59 -26.18
C ALA A 651 -7.51 -6.68 -26.68
N LEU A 652 -7.57 -6.89 -28.01
CA LEU A 652 -8.38 -7.95 -28.62
C LEU A 652 -7.89 -9.35 -28.26
N GLU A 653 -6.58 -9.57 -28.16
CA GLU A 653 -5.97 -10.81 -27.67
C GLU A 653 -6.47 -11.11 -26.25
N SER A 654 -6.37 -10.15 -25.34
CA SER A 654 -6.80 -10.29 -23.94
C SER A 654 -8.32 -10.56 -23.83
N LEU A 655 -9.13 -9.90 -24.67
CA LEU A 655 -10.58 -10.17 -24.77
C LEU A 655 -10.89 -11.56 -25.32
N SER A 656 -10.10 -12.03 -26.27
CA SER A 656 -10.24 -13.38 -26.84
C SER A 656 -9.87 -14.44 -25.80
N ASP A 657 -8.89 -14.16 -24.94
CA ASP A 657 -8.50 -15.04 -23.84
C ASP A 657 -9.58 -15.13 -22.76
N ILE A 658 -10.21 -14.00 -22.39
CA ILE A 658 -11.38 -14.00 -21.50
C ILE A 658 -12.50 -14.87 -22.08
N GLU A 659 -12.84 -14.68 -23.36
CA GLU A 659 -13.87 -15.48 -24.03
C GLU A 659 -13.51 -16.97 -24.06
N GLU A 660 -12.27 -17.32 -24.43
CA GLU A 660 -11.78 -18.70 -24.44
C GLU A 660 -11.89 -19.36 -23.05
N PHE A 661 -11.52 -18.63 -21.99
CA PHE A 661 -11.59 -19.14 -20.61
C PHE A 661 -13.03 -19.36 -20.16
N LEU A 662 -13.94 -18.42 -20.46
CA LEU A 662 -15.36 -18.57 -20.13
C LEU A 662 -16.05 -19.66 -20.96
N ILE A 663 -15.62 -19.90 -22.19
CA ILE A 663 -16.08 -21.06 -23.01
C ILE A 663 -15.62 -22.36 -22.36
N LYS A 664 -14.35 -22.45 -21.96
CA LYS A 664 -13.80 -23.66 -21.31
C LYS A 664 -14.44 -23.96 -19.95
N ASP A 665 -14.80 -22.94 -19.18
CA ASP A 665 -15.57 -23.08 -17.94
C ASP A 665 -17.05 -23.47 -18.20
N GLY A 666 -17.51 -23.34 -19.45
CA GLY A 666 -18.89 -23.62 -19.84
C GLY A 666 -19.88 -22.52 -19.42
N TYR A 667 -19.40 -21.31 -19.12
CA TYR A 667 -20.26 -20.16 -18.87
C TYR A 667 -20.64 -19.45 -20.18
N TRP A 668 -19.67 -19.21 -21.06
CA TRP A 668 -19.91 -18.56 -22.35
C TRP A 668 -20.22 -19.60 -23.44
N ILE A 669 -21.43 -19.53 -24.01
CA ILE A 669 -21.89 -20.47 -25.04
C ILE A 669 -22.00 -19.70 -26.37
N PRO A 670 -21.12 -19.95 -27.36
CA PRO A 670 -21.06 -19.14 -28.58
C PRO A 670 -22.35 -19.08 -29.40
N SER A 671 -23.24 -20.07 -29.27
CA SER A 671 -24.52 -20.11 -29.97
C SER A 671 -25.64 -19.31 -29.30
N LEU A 672 -25.43 -18.77 -28.09
CA LEU A 672 -26.41 -17.95 -27.38
C LEU A 672 -26.13 -16.45 -27.58
N PHE A 673 -27.21 -15.69 -27.78
CA PHE A 673 -27.17 -14.24 -27.97
C PHE A 673 -27.83 -13.54 -26.79
N LEU A 674 -27.05 -13.33 -25.72
CA LEU A 674 -27.46 -12.63 -24.51
C LEU A 674 -26.63 -11.36 -24.35
N ASN A 675 -27.29 -10.25 -23.97
CA ASN A 675 -26.73 -8.90 -24.06
C ASN A 675 -26.29 -8.30 -22.73
N THR A 676 -26.60 -8.95 -21.60
CA THR A 676 -26.24 -8.44 -20.27
C THR A 676 -25.73 -9.56 -19.35
N ALA A 677 -24.90 -9.22 -18.37
CA ALA A 677 -24.44 -10.18 -17.36
C ALA A 677 -25.61 -10.85 -16.62
N ALA A 678 -26.66 -10.08 -16.31
CA ALA A 678 -27.86 -10.59 -15.66
C ALA A 678 -28.64 -11.60 -16.52
N GLU A 679 -28.69 -11.40 -17.85
CA GLU A 679 -29.30 -12.37 -18.78
C GLU A 679 -28.52 -13.68 -18.83
N TRP A 680 -27.17 -13.61 -18.87
CA TRP A 680 -26.31 -14.78 -18.81
C TRP A 680 -26.48 -15.55 -17.49
N ASP A 681 -26.44 -14.86 -16.36
CA ASP A 681 -26.66 -15.48 -15.04
C ASP A 681 -28.06 -16.11 -14.94
N SER A 682 -29.10 -15.42 -15.42
CA SER A 682 -30.47 -15.93 -15.43
C SER A 682 -30.66 -17.14 -16.34
N PHE A 683 -29.90 -17.23 -17.44
CA PHE A 683 -29.89 -18.43 -18.28
C PHE A 683 -29.30 -19.62 -17.52
N HIS A 684 -28.11 -19.48 -16.94
CA HIS A 684 -27.45 -20.56 -16.19
C HIS A 684 -28.26 -21.00 -14.98
N GLN A 685 -28.83 -20.06 -14.22
CA GLN A 685 -29.67 -20.40 -13.06
C GLN A 685 -30.93 -21.21 -13.46
N ARG A 686 -31.56 -20.90 -14.60
CA ARG A 686 -32.71 -21.65 -15.11
C ARG A 686 -32.34 -23.09 -15.51
N ASP A 687 -31.13 -23.30 -16.01
CA ASP A 687 -30.58 -24.62 -16.36
C ASP A 687 -29.94 -25.37 -15.17
N GLY A 688 -30.14 -24.87 -13.94
CA GLY A 688 -29.58 -25.47 -12.72
C GLY A 688 -28.08 -25.20 -12.50
N GLY A 689 -27.49 -24.31 -13.29
CA GLY A 689 -26.12 -23.83 -13.17
C GLY A 689 -25.93 -22.69 -12.15
N MET A 690 -24.67 -22.31 -11.97
CA MET A 690 -24.25 -21.21 -11.07
C MET A 690 -24.03 -19.92 -11.86
N THR A 691 -24.20 -18.77 -11.19
CA THR A 691 -23.78 -17.46 -11.73
C THR A 691 -22.28 -17.42 -11.96
N LEU A 692 -21.81 -16.48 -12.79
CA LEU A 692 -20.37 -16.33 -13.03
C LEU A 692 -19.62 -16.04 -11.72
N ALA A 693 -20.12 -15.13 -10.88
CA ALA A 693 -19.50 -14.81 -9.60
C ALA A 693 -19.30 -16.07 -8.71
N ALA A 694 -20.31 -16.94 -8.60
CA ALA A 694 -20.20 -18.17 -7.84
C ALA A 694 -19.19 -19.17 -8.44
N ARG A 695 -19.06 -19.21 -9.77
CA ARG A 695 -18.04 -20.01 -10.47
C ARG A 695 -16.63 -19.48 -10.20
N LEU A 696 -16.45 -18.16 -10.19
CA LEU A 696 -15.16 -17.52 -9.87
C LEU A 696 -14.72 -17.80 -8.43
N VAL A 697 -15.64 -17.78 -7.46
CA VAL A 697 -15.33 -18.18 -6.07
C VAL A 697 -14.85 -19.63 -6.01
N LYS A 698 -15.48 -20.54 -6.78
CA LYS A 698 -15.12 -21.96 -6.84
C LYS A 698 -13.80 -22.21 -7.60
N SER A 699 -13.43 -21.32 -8.51
CA SER A 699 -12.25 -21.43 -9.37
C SER A 699 -11.36 -20.17 -9.29
N PRO A 700 -10.52 -20.05 -8.25
CA PRO A 700 -9.64 -18.89 -8.07
C PRO A 700 -8.68 -18.67 -9.25
N SER A 701 -8.17 -19.72 -9.89
CA SER A 701 -7.31 -19.59 -11.08
C SER A 701 -8.06 -18.94 -12.25
N LEU A 702 -9.35 -19.22 -12.43
CA LEU A 702 -10.16 -18.55 -13.44
C LEU A 702 -10.32 -17.07 -13.10
N ASN A 703 -10.65 -16.73 -11.84
CA ASN A 703 -10.75 -15.33 -11.41
C ASN A 703 -9.44 -14.56 -11.63
N ASP A 704 -8.31 -15.10 -11.17
CA ASP A 704 -6.99 -14.49 -11.34
C ASP A 704 -6.63 -14.28 -12.82
N ALA A 705 -6.94 -15.26 -13.68
CA ALA A 705 -6.71 -15.16 -15.11
C ALA A 705 -7.60 -14.11 -15.79
N LEU A 706 -8.86 -13.98 -15.37
CA LEU A 706 -9.75 -12.92 -15.85
C LEU A 706 -9.25 -11.54 -15.41
N GLU A 707 -8.92 -11.36 -14.14
CA GLU A 707 -8.39 -10.10 -13.61
C GLU A 707 -7.12 -9.66 -14.34
N TYR A 708 -6.19 -10.59 -14.63
CA TYR A 708 -5.00 -10.30 -15.42
C TYR A 708 -5.37 -9.72 -16.78
N ASN A 709 -6.21 -10.42 -17.55
CA ASN A 709 -6.59 -9.99 -18.89
C ASN A 709 -7.39 -8.68 -18.88
N ILE A 710 -8.29 -8.48 -17.90
CA ILE A 710 -9.00 -7.21 -17.72
C ILE A 710 -8.00 -6.09 -17.45
N GLY A 711 -7.03 -6.30 -16.57
CA GLY A 711 -5.94 -5.34 -16.31
C GLY A 711 -5.20 -4.95 -17.59
N GLN A 712 -4.83 -5.92 -18.43
CA GLN A 712 -4.16 -5.65 -19.71
C GLN A 712 -5.03 -4.83 -20.68
N ILE A 713 -6.34 -5.12 -20.76
CA ILE A 713 -7.29 -4.36 -21.59
C ILE A 713 -7.34 -2.90 -21.11
N LEU A 714 -7.52 -2.70 -19.80
CA LEU A 714 -7.66 -1.37 -19.20
C LEU A 714 -6.40 -0.52 -19.36
N GLN A 715 -5.21 -1.12 -19.31
CA GLN A 715 -3.93 -0.45 -19.60
C GLN A 715 -3.89 0.08 -21.04
N HIS A 716 -4.15 -0.78 -22.02
CA HIS A 716 -4.14 -0.36 -23.42
C HIS A 716 -5.21 0.69 -23.72
N LEU A 717 -6.39 0.59 -23.10
CA LEU A 717 -7.48 1.55 -23.23
C LEU A 717 -7.10 2.99 -22.85
N GLU A 718 -6.19 3.21 -21.90
CA GLU A 718 -5.77 4.57 -21.56
C GLU A 718 -5.22 5.34 -22.76
N THR A 719 -4.52 4.64 -23.65
CA THR A 719 -3.94 5.22 -24.86
C THR A 719 -4.93 5.25 -26.02
N ILE A 720 -5.73 4.19 -26.22
CA ILE A 720 -6.54 4.03 -27.44
C ILE A 720 -7.96 4.61 -27.31
N LYS A 721 -8.43 4.95 -26.11
CA LYS A 721 -9.79 5.50 -25.87
C LYS A 721 -10.12 6.75 -26.68
N THR A 722 -9.11 7.51 -27.10
CA THR A 722 -9.29 8.75 -27.87
C THR A 722 -9.43 8.51 -29.37
N TYR A 723 -9.33 7.26 -29.83
CA TYR A 723 -9.45 6.93 -31.26
C TYR A 723 -10.91 7.08 -31.71
N LYS A 724 -11.13 7.52 -32.96
CA LYS A 724 -12.46 7.96 -33.42
C LYS A 724 -13.55 6.90 -33.25
N GLY A 725 -13.28 5.64 -33.59
CA GLY A 725 -14.26 4.56 -33.44
C GLY A 725 -14.44 4.08 -31.99
N LEU A 726 -13.48 4.34 -31.10
CA LEU A 726 -13.55 3.96 -29.69
C LEU A 726 -14.16 5.05 -28.81
N ALA A 727 -13.96 6.33 -29.17
CA ALA A 727 -14.52 7.46 -28.44
C ALA A 727 -16.05 7.46 -28.43
N SER A 728 -16.69 6.82 -29.41
CA SER A 728 -18.15 6.64 -29.50
C SER A 728 -18.66 5.39 -28.76
N CYS A 729 -17.79 4.53 -28.25
CA CYS A 729 -18.19 3.36 -27.46
C CYS A 729 -18.89 3.85 -26.18
N PRO A 730 -20.13 3.42 -25.87
CA PRO A 730 -20.86 3.87 -24.68
C PRO A 730 -20.10 3.62 -23.38
N LEU A 731 -19.39 2.50 -23.28
CA LEU A 731 -18.56 2.13 -22.13
C LEU A 731 -17.42 3.15 -21.90
N ILE A 732 -16.85 3.70 -22.97
CA ILE A 732 -15.79 4.72 -22.91
C ILE A 732 -16.39 6.11 -22.70
N ALA A 733 -17.43 6.47 -23.45
CA ALA A 733 -18.01 7.81 -23.42
C ALA A 733 -18.67 8.15 -22.07
N ASN A 734 -19.38 7.17 -21.48
CA ASN A 734 -20.21 7.41 -20.30
C ASN A 734 -19.63 6.80 -19.01
N HIS A 735 -18.82 5.74 -19.12
CA HIS A 735 -18.42 4.91 -17.97
C HIS A 735 -16.90 4.74 -17.79
N TYR A 736 -16.08 5.60 -18.43
CA TYR A 736 -14.62 5.48 -18.30
C TYR A 736 -14.11 5.70 -16.87
N ALA A 737 -14.81 6.51 -16.07
CA ALA A 737 -14.48 6.67 -14.65
C ALA A 737 -14.58 5.35 -13.88
N ASP A 738 -15.60 4.53 -14.19
CA ASP A 738 -15.82 3.22 -13.59
C ASP A 738 -14.72 2.24 -13.99
N LEU A 739 -14.34 2.23 -15.28
CA LEU A 739 -13.21 1.44 -15.80
C LEU A 739 -11.89 1.78 -15.08
N ARG A 740 -11.64 3.08 -14.88
CA ARG A 740 -10.44 3.56 -14.18
C ARG A 740 -10.45 3.17 -12.69
N SER A 741 -11.62 3.30 -12.05
CA SER A 741 -11.80 2.88 -10.65
C SER A 741 -11.53 1.38 -10.49
N PHE A 742 -12.08 0.55 -11.39
CA PHE A 742 -11.85 -0.89 -11.37
C PHE A 742 -10.40 -1.27 -11.65
N ARG A 743 -9.72 -0.58 -12.58
CA ARG A 743 -8.27 -0.77 -12.80
C ARG A 743 -7.47 -0.51 -11.52
N ASN A 744 -7.72 0.63 -10.87
CA ASN A 744 -7.04 0.98 -9.62
C ASN A 744 -7.31 -0.07 -8.53
N TYR A 745 -8.55 -0.57 -8.44
CA TYR A 745 -8.89 -1.66 -7.54
C TYR A 745 -8.12 -2.94 -7.83
N LEU A 746 -8.00 -3.35 -9.10
CA LEU A 746 -7.20 -4.52 -9.49
C LEU A 746 -5.70 -4.34 -9.18
N GLU A 747 -5.16 -3.13 -9.36
CA GLU A 747 -3.73 -2.86 -9.18
C GLU A 747 -3.33 -2.65 -7.71
N HIS A 748 -4.19 -2.01 -6.91
CA HIS A 748 -3.83 -1.53 -5.56
C HIS A 748 -4.77 -2.04 -4.45
N GLY A 749 -5.88 -2.68 -4.79
CA GLY A 749 -6.97 -2.94 -3.83
C GLY A 749 -7.68 -1.67 -3.40
N ASN A 750 -8.55 -1.77 -2.39
CA ASN A 750 -9.17 -0.62 -1.75
C ASN A 750 -9.31 -0.90 -0.25
N PRO A 751 -8.45 -0.35 0.62
CA PRO A 751 -8.45 -0.66 2.05
C PRO A 751 -9.77 -0.39 2.78
N LEU A 752 -10.60 0.55 2.32
CA LEU A 752 -11.93 0.76 2.92
C LEU A 752 -12.90 -0.34 2.53
N VAL A 753 -12.99 -0.66 1.24
CA VAL A 753 -13.88 -1.70 0.71
C VAL A 753 -13.41 -3.08 1.18
N ASP A 754 -12.11 -3.32 1.13
CA ASP A 754 -11.43 -4.51 1.62
C ASP A 754 -11.47 -4.64 3.16
N ASN A 755 -11.98 -3.65 3.91
CA ASN A 755 -12.22 -3.79 5.35
C ASN A 755 -13.69 -3.61 5.76
N GLN A 756 -14.58 -3.17 4.86
CA GLN A 756 -16.01 -2.93 5.12
C GLN A 756 -16.82 -4.23 5.28
N ASN A 757 -17.27 -4.50 6.51
CA ASN A 757 -18.04 -5.70 6.86
C ASN A 757 -19.33 -5.95 6.10
N GLU A 758 -20.04 -4.90 5.68
CA GLU A 758 -21.30 -5.05 4.96
C GLU A 758 -21.08 -5.61 3.55
N ILE A 759 -19.95 -5.27 2.93
CA ILE A 759 -19.49 -5.86 1.67
C ILE A 759 -19.07 -7.31 1.91
N TYR A 760 -18.52 -7.64 3.08
CA TYR A 760 -18.17 -9.01 3.49
C TYR A 760 -19.34 -9.92 3.87
N GLN A 761 -20.57 -9.40 4.00
CA GLN A 761 -21.75 -10.28 3.99
C GLN A 761 -22.00 -10.85 2.59
N GLN A 762 -21.42 -10.24 1.55
CA GLN A 762 -21.32 -10.82 0.21
C GLN A 762 -19.96 -11.49 0.05
N GLN A 763 -19.90 -12.81 0.28
CA GLN A 763 -18.66 -13.61 0.18
C GLN A 763 -17.99 -13.54 -1.22
N ASP A 764 -18.64 -12.92 -2.20
CA ASP A 764 -18.31 -12.91 -3.63
C ASP A 764 -18.24 -11.50 -4.24
N TYR A 765 -18.06 -10.42 -3.45
CA TYR A 765 -18.09 -9.04 -3.98
C TYR A 765 -17.05 -8.80 -5.10
N ARG A 766 -15.80 -9.22 -4.88
CA ARG A 766 -14.70 -9.06 -5.85
C ARG A 766 -14.99 -9.85 -7.13
N GLU A 767 -15.50 -11.06 -6.97
CA GLU A 767 -15.87 -11.96 -8.04
C GLU A 767 -17.07 -11.42 -8.82
N LYS A 768 -18.05 -10.79 -8.17
CA LYS A 768 -19.16 -10.08 -8.81
C LYS A 768 -18.68 -8.94 -9.69
N GLN A 769 -17.79 -8.07 -9.18
CA GLN A 769 -17.24 -6.97 -9.97
C GLN A 769 -16.44 -7.49 -11.17
N THR A 770 -15.63 -8.53 -10.97
CA THR A 770 -14.84 -9.17 -12.04
C THR A 770 -15.75 -9.82 -13.09
N ALA A 771 -16.78 -10.54 -12.65
CA ALA A 771 -17.79 -11.15 -13.52
C ALA A 771 -18.51 -10.11 -14.38
N GLU A 772 -19.04 -9.06 -13.74
CA GLU A 772 -19.73 -7.98 -14.45
C GLU A 772 -18.81 -7.30 -15.46
N MET A 773 -17.59 -6.94 -15.05
CA MET A 773 -16.62 -6.28 -15.93
C MET A 773 -16.21 -7.17 -17.11
N ALA A 774 -15.97 -8.46 -16.90
CA ALA A 774 -15.61 -9.40 -17.97
C ALA A 774 -16.68 -9.45 -19.06
N ILE A 775 -17.97 -9.57 -18.67
CA ILE A 775 -19.08 -9.64 -19.62
C ILE A 775 -19.29 -8.30 -20.33
N ARG A 776 -19.22 -7.17 -19.62
CA ARG A 776 -19.33 -5.83 -20.24
C ARG A 776 -18.22 -5.58 -21.26
N LEU A 777 -16.99 -5.96 -20.96
CA LEU A 777 -15.86 -5.81 -21.90
C LEU A 777 -16.04 -6.68 -23.15
N LEU A 778 -16.52 -7.92 -23.01
CA LEU A 778 -16.80 -8.79 -24.15
C LEU A 778 -17.92 -8.26 -25.05
N LEU A 779 -19.01 -7.77 -24.47
CA LEU A 779 -20.20 -7.37 -25.22
C LEU A 779 -20.13 -5.92 -25.73
N GLU A 780 -19.66 -4.99 -24.91
CA GLU A 780 -19.69 -3.55 -25.21
C GLU A 780 -18.40 -3.04 -25.87
N LEU A 781 -17.23 -3.62 -25.57
CA LEU A 781 -15.94 -3.11 -26.06
C LEU A 781 -15.39 -3.89 -27.24
N LYS A 782 -15.39 -5.22 -27.19
CA LYS A 782 -14.83 -6.09 -28.24
C LYS A 782 -15.33 -5.76 -29.66
N PRO A 783 -16.64 -5.49 -29.89
CA PRO A 783 -17.12 -5.14 -31.23
C PRO A 783 -16.51 -3.83 -31.76
N PHE A 784 -16.40 -2.81 -30.91
CA PHE A 784 -15.82 -1.51 -31.30
C PHE A 784 -14.32 -1.61 -31.57
N LEU A 785 -13.58 -2.42 -30.80
CA LEU A 785 -12.17 -2.68 -31.08
C LEU A 785 -11.96 -3.38 -32.42
N ASN A 786 -12.81 -4.35 -32.77
CA ASN A 786 -12.77 -5.01 -34.08
C ASN A 786 -13.06 -4.05 -35.23
N GLN A 787 -14.07 -3.18 -35.09
CA GLN A 787 -14.38 -2.15 -36.09
C GLN A 787 -13.20 -1.19 -36.27
N GLU A 788 -12.58 -0.73 -35.18
CA GLU A 788 -11.46 0.18 -35.22
C GLU A 788 -10.20 -0.49 -35.81
N ARG A 789 -9.97 -1.78 -35.53
CA ARG A 789 -8.92 -2.58 -36.18
C ARG A 789 -9.08 -2.58 -37.70
N ILE A 790 -10.27 -2.95 -38.18
CA ILE A 790 -10.60 -3.00 -39.61
C ILE A 790 -10.43 -1.63 -40.25
N ARG A 791 -10.87 -0.55 -39.57
CA ARG A 791 -10.68 0.83 -40.04
C ARG A 791 -9.20 1.16 -40.24
N ILE A 792 -8.36 0.92 -39.24
CA ILE A 792 -6.92 1.22 -39.31
C ILE A 792 -6.22 0.35 -40.36
N GLU A 793 -6.58 -0.93 -40.48
CA GLU A 793 -6.06 -1.83 -41.51
C GLU A 793 -6.43 -1.35 -42.91
N THR A 794 -7.68 -0.94 -43.12
CA THR A 794 -8.18 -0.40 -44.40
C THR A 794 -7.50 0.92 -44.74
N GLU A 795 -7.35 1.83 -43.78
CA GLU A 795 -6.62 3.08 -43.96
C GLU A 795 -5.15 2.85 -44.33
N ARG A 796 -4.51 1.85 -43.70
CA ARG A 796 -3.12 1.47 -44.01
C ARG A 796 -2.97 0.82 -45.39
N ALA A 797 -3.92 -0.03 -45.80
CA ALA A 797 -3.96 -0.62 -47.13
C ALA A 797 -4.14 0.47 -48.20
N ASN A 798 -5.10 1.36 -47.99
CA ASN A 798 -5.33 2.51 -48.87
C ASN A 798 -4.11 3.44 -48.92
N ALA A 799 -3.42 3.69 -47.81
CA ALA A 799 -2.20 4.50 -47.80
C ALA A 799 -1.05 3.86 -48.61
N LYS A 800 -0.98 2.51 -48.66
CA LYS A 800 -0.03 1.79 -49.54
C LYS A 800 -0.40 1.91 -51.02
N ASP A 801 -1.68 1.90 -51.36
CA ASP A 801 -2.14 2.06 -52.75
C ASP A 801 -1.92 3.48 -53.29
N TRP A 802 -1.76 4.46 -52.40
CA TRP A 802 -1.42 5.86 -52.75
C TRP A 802 0.10 6.10 -52.77
N HIS A 803 0.90 5.11 -52.36
CA HIS A 803 2.34 5.16 -52.44
C HIS A 803 2.77 4.88 -53.89
N PRO A 804 3.48 5.80 -54.58
CA PRO A 804 3.96 5.57 -55.94
C PRO A 804 5.20 4.66 -55.91
N GLY A 805 5.08 3.45 -55.36
CA GLY A 805 6.19 2.55 -55.00
C GLY A 805 7.08 2.06 -56.16
N SER A 806 6.83 2.50 -57.39
CA SER A 806 7.70 2.27 -58.55
C SER A 806 8.13 3.53 -59.29
N LEU A 807 7.72 4.73 -58.84
CA LEU A 807 7.92 6.01 -59.54
C LEU A 807 8.67 7.07 -58.73
N VAL A 808 9.03 6.79 -57.48
CA VAL A 808 9.82 7.69 -56.61
C VAL A 808 11.19 7.09 -56.30
N THR A 809 12.18 7.96 -56.18
CA THR A 809 13.54 7.56 -55.81
C THR A 809 13.59 7.03 -54.37
N PRO A 810 14.59 6.22 -53.98
CA PRO A 810 14.70 5.69 -52.61
C PRO A 810 14.73 6.78 -51.52
N LYS A 811 15.19 8.00 -51.86
CA LYS A 811 15.17 9.15 -50.95
C LYS A 811 13.77 9.74 -50.77
N GLU A 812 13.00 9.84 -51.85
CA GLU A 812 11.61 10.29 -51.81
C GLU A 812 10.73 9.26 -51.14
N ASP A 813 10.98 7.96 -51.34
CA ASP A 813 10.34 6.85 -50.62
C ASP A 813 10.57 6.97 -49.10
N GLU A 814 11.80 7.30 -48.69
CA GLU A 814 12.15 7.53 -47.29
C GLU A 814 11.48 8.79 -46.71
N GLU A 815 11.30 9.85 -47.50
CA GLU A 815 10.58 11.07 -47.10
C GLU A 815 9.06 10.86 -47.06
N TRP A 816 8.48 10.17 -48.05
CA TRP A 816 7.07 9.78 -48.06
C TRP A 816 6.74 8.85 -46.90
N THR A 817 7.62 7.90 -46.59
CA THR A 817 7.49 7.04 -45.41
C THR A 817 7.58 7.83 -44.11
N LYS A 818 8.36 8.92 -44.04
CA LYS A 818 8.38 9.83 -42.87
C LYS A 818 7.07 10.64 -42.78
N VAL A 819 6.55 11.13 -43.90
CA VAL A 819 5.30 11.92 -43.97
C VAL A 819 4.07 11.06 -43.64
N CYS A 820 4.01 9.84 -44.15
CA CYS A 820 2.91 8.90 -43.90
C CYS A 820 3.07 8.11 -42.58
N GLY A 821 4.30 7.95 -42.09
CA GLY A 821 4.62 7.23 -40.84
C GLY A 821 4.42 8.05 -39.56
N HIS A 822 4.16 9.35 -39.66
CA HIS A 822 3.77 10.20 -38.53
C HIS A 822 2.26 10.46 -38.55
N GLY A 823 1.50 9.54 -37.96
CA GLY A 823 0.05 9.65 -37.74
C GLY A 823 -0.40 10.79 -36.81
N ALA A 824 0.33 11.91 -36.75
CA ALA A 824 -0.04 13.11 -36.01
C ALA A 824 -0.44 14.29 -36.91
N LEU A 825 0.03 14.36 -38.17
CA LEU A 825 -0.26 15.49 -39.05
C LEU A 825 -1.57 15.36 -39.85
N PHE A 826 -2.14 14.16 -39.95
CA PHE A 826 -3.47 13.94 -40.53
C PHE A 826 -4.63 14.10 -39.53
N PHE A 827 -4.34 14.30 -38.25
CA PHE A 827 -5.33 14.32 -37.16
C PHE A 827 -5.47 15.68 -36.45
N SER A 828 -5.09 16.81 -37.06
CA SER A 828 -5.60 18.11 -36.59
C SER A 828 -6.93 18.41 -37.28
N GLY A 829 -8.01 17.90 -36.67
CA GLY A 829 -9.34 18.45 -36.91
C GLY A 829 -9.34 19.94 -36.55
N SER A 830 -9.80 20.75 -37.50
CA SER A 830 -10.06 22.17 -37.33
C SER A 830 -10.83 22.45 -36.03
N VAL A 831 -10.14 23.02 -35.04
CA VAL A 831 -10.79 23.72 -33.93
C VAL A 831 -10.45 25.19 -34.08
N SER A 832 -11.53 25.96 -34.20
CA SER A 832 -11.61 27.41 -34.27
C SER A 832 -10.70 28.13 -33.27
N GLY A 833 -9.74 28.87 -33.81
CA GLY A 833 -8.90 29.81 -33.06
C GLY A 833 -9.19 31.24 -33.49
N SER A 834 -10.27 31.82 -32.99
CA SER A 834 -10.42 33.26 -32.92
C SER A 834 -9.36 33.81 -31.95
N LYS A 835 -8.32 34.47 -32.48
CA LYS A 835 -7.63 35.60 -31.80
C LYS A 835 -6.65 36.32 -32.72
N LYS A 836 -7.05 37.55 -33.04
CA LYS A 836 -6.26 38.78 -33.20
C LYS A 836 -5.08 38.74 -34.18
N GLN A 837 -5.36 39.27 -35.37
CA GLN A 837 -4.41 40.06 -36.14
C GLN A 837 -3.68 41.05 -35.21
N ASN A 838 -2.35 40.97 -35.20
CA ASN A 838 -1.52 42.14 -34.98
C ASN A 838 -0.40 42.10 -36.01
N ASN A 839 -0.45 43.08 -36.91
CA ASN A 839 0.55 43.35 -37.93
C ASN A 839 1.94 43.49 -37.32
N LYS A 840 2.93 42.82 -37.91
CA LYS A 840 4.20 43.46 -38.25
C LYS A 840 4.95 42.65 -39.32
N LEU A 841 5.13 43.28 -40.48
CA LEU A 841 6.03 42.87 -41.54
C LEU A 841 7.42 42.56 -41.00
N SER A 842 8.08 41.56 -41.59
CA SER A 842 9.51 41.65 -41.92
C SER A 842 9.82 40.70 -43.09
N ARG A 843 10.19 41.32 -44.21
CA ARG A 843 10.85 40.77 -45.40
C ARG A 843 11.90 39.71 -45.06
N MET A 844 11.94 38.65 -45.85
CA MET A 844 13.21 38.04 -46.23
C MET A 844 13.16 37.72 -47.72
N GLU A 845 14.05 38.38 -48.46
CA GLU A 845 14.18 38.38 -49.91
C GLU A 845 14.82 37.07 -50.39
N LEU A 846 14.30 36.50 -51.48
CA LEU A 846 15.01 35.47 -52.26
C LEU A 846 15.88 36.17 -53.31
N PRO A 847 17.10 35.68 -53.57
CA PRO A 847 18.00 36.26 -54.56
C PRO A 847 17.48 36.03 -55.97
N GLY A 848 17.50 37.09 -56.76
CA GLY A 848 16.99 37.11 -58.12
C GLY A 848 17.86 36.37 -59.13
N ASP A 849 17.22 36.08 -60.25
CA ASP A 849 17.83 36.24 -61.56
C ASP A 849 16.79 36.93 -62.47
N GLY A 850 17.24 37.96 -63.17
CA GLY A 850 16.45 38.77 -64.09
C GLY A 850 16.35 38.15 -65.50
N PRO A 851 16.15 38.96 -66.55
CA PRO A 851 14.81 39.24 -67.06
C PRO A 851 14.66 38.93 -68.56
N SER A 852 13.44 38.69 -69.06
CA SER A 852 13.03 39.10 -70.42
C SER A 852 11.54 38.85 -70.74
N ARG A 853 10.79 39.95 -70.77
CA ARG A 853 9.81 40.41 -71.79
C ARG A 853 8.63 39.53 -72.28
N ARG A 854 7.47 40.20 -72.16
CA ARG A 854 6.37 40.43 -73.13
C ARG A 854 5.10 39.57 -73.05
N SER A 855 4.06 40.25 -72.55
CA SER A 855 2.67 40.29 -72.98
C SER A 855 2.39 39.76 -74.40
N THR A 856 1.34 38.94 -74.60
CA THR A 856 -0.05 39.37 -74.90
C THR A 856 -0.91 38.15 -75.21
N ASN A 857 -2.17 38.25 -74.75
CA ASN A 857 -3.35 37.38 -74.94
C ASN A 857 -3.41 36.09 -74.13
#